data_AF-A0A2P7NRA3-F1
#
_entry.id   AF-A0A2P7NRA3-F1
#
_cell.length_a   1.000
_cell.length_b   1.000
_cell.length_c   1.000
_cell.angle_alpha   90.00
_cell.angle_beta   90.00
_cell.angle_gamma   90.00
#
_symmetry.space_group_name_H-M   'P 1'
#
loop_
_entity.id
_entity.type
_entity.pdbx_description
1 polymer ?
#
loop_
_entity_poly.entity_id
_entity_poly.type
_entity_poly.pdbx_seq_one_letter_code
_entity_poly.pdbx_strand_id
1 'polypeptide(L)'
;MISFAEKRSIQNTILEQNKILASNPSFSDKRQAQKVKSEAMIRLGLVSQAQQDNEEVIAPREPTSQYYEFDPNRKQSQRKKDNEAAMSLLARIDAGEIDPSKLTGEQRLTLAKYSGTGGALIGADGKKGSAYEYYTPKPIAEGIWTLLGELGFEGGKVLDPSAGVGIFGATAPLNAAIDAVELNETSGRINSLVNDGPGYVATVSPFEKVAANTPDEQYDAIVTNVPFGGVADRGGNQLHDSRYQKEPLQNYFILRSLEKLKPGGLAVFITPPRCVSGKGGKEEDLRVKASYMAEFMGAYRLPNSVFGTASADTMTDVIAFRKYDRETLDKIAELREQSAQTLIDANVLWQPFIEGQYFNTEGKRFILGEFVPKDPHKFRDVDRVMNPASMPEIARMLRRFPDSRIDWDLLGTTETSPIIYRDGDTITQSGQTLQMQDGRWVPLARNEESADMAGLLGKLATPYAAFENRIQWSDASKLFDYMNDTSQALDIPGWMRAAVNELRRLPDHSDRAKYWNAGVVGLAVSQVLDERLSEETGVKYIDEYPALSDAMQVVYSAAKSRPSSLGGKLRDAMKRMGTHYQKKTGFSAVWRGDVQQSVTPLEITADSGFEGLRYKNRSIWASVDDAKEIFGHDFNPIEDNNWCISPDGRYVTRADDYYTGNYADFLRRSDAEIAQATDDTIRAKLLRQKLDAESRLDKIDVSKLNFNLFSPYVSCEEKAEFLRRFVHPSAAVVFDEKTGHKNVDIDIPGSKLSDNEKLLNRIGDYLKNGTITLGGAKLDMSDAQALSILRRKVVTANEQFNGWVRGNK
;
A
#
# COMPACT_ATOMS: atom_id res chain seq x y z
N MET A 1 -5.81 29.82 29.97
CA MET A 1 -4.91 29.35 28.90
C MET A 1 -4.93 27.83 28.90
N ILE A 2 -5.17 27.25 27.73
CA ILE A 2 -5.22 25.80 27.52
C ILE A 2 -3.98 25.44 26.68
N SER A 3 -3.16 24.51 27.19
CA SER A 3 -1.84 24.20 26.62
C SER A 3 -1.93 23.36 25.32
N PHE A 4 -0.86 23.34 24.52
CA PHE A 4 -0.70 22.41 23.39
C PHE A 4 -0.95 20.94 23.79
N ALA A 5 -0.62 20.59 25.04
CA ALA A 5 -0.89 19.26 25.60
C ALA A 5 -2.40 18.98 25.75
N GLU A 6 -3.23 19.97 26.05
CA GLU A 6 -4.68 19.80 26.15
C GLU A 6 -5.32 19.64 24.76
N LYS A 7 -4.81 20.33 23.74
CA LYS A 7 -5.26 20.16 22.35
C LYS A 7 -4.90 18.77 21.81
N ARG A 8 -3.66 18.31 22.07
CA ARG A 8 -3.22 16.95 21.75
C ARG A 8 -4.00 15.92 22.55
N SER A 9 -4.36 16.22 23.80
CA SER A 9 -5.26 15.40 24.62
C SER A 9 -6.65 15.30 24.01
N ILE A 10 -7.25 16.40 23.53
CA ILE A 10 -8.55 16.39 22.83
C ILE A 10 -8.48 15.59 21.52
N GLN A 11 -7.41 15.75 20.74
CA GLN A 11 -7.19 14.94 19.52
C GLN A 11 -7.00 13.46 19.84
N ASN A 12 -6.27 13.13 20.90
CA ASN A 12 -6.13 11.77 21.40
C ASN A 12 -7.47 11.21 21.90
N THR A 13 -8.30 12.02 22.57
CA THR A 13 -9.67 11.64 22.95
C THR A 13 -10.49 11.32 21.71
N ILE A 14 -10.42 12.13 20.65
CA ILE A 14 -11.10 11.84 19.38
C ILE A 14 -10.58 10.54 18.76
N LEU A 15 -9.26 10.32 18.77
CA LEU A 15 -8.62 9.11 18.24
C LEU A 15 -9.01 7.86 19.04
N GLU A 16 -9.07 7.97 20.37
CA GLU A 16 -9.47 6.92 21.29
C GLU A 16 -10.96 6.59 21.15
N GLN A 17 -11.82 7.60 21.04
CA GLN A 17 -13.23 7.39 20.72
C GLN A 17 -13.37 6.77 19.32
N ASN A 18 -12.52 7.10 18.34
CA ASN A 18 -12.49 6.40 17.05
C ASN A 18 -12.10 4.93 17.20
N LYS A 19 -11.15 4.59 18.08
CA LYS A 19 -10.78 3.20 18.40
C LYS A 19 -11.94 2.46 19.06
N ILE A 20 -12.63 3.08 20.03
CA ILE A 20 -13.82 2.53 20.68
C ILE A 20 -14.95 2.32 19.66
N LEU A 21 -15.21 3.30 18.80
CA LEU A 21 -16.22 3.17 17.74
C LEU A 21 -15.86 2.12 16.69
N ALA A 22 -14.57 1.81 16.52
CA ALA A 22 -14.09 0.75 15.64
C ALA A 22 -14.09 -0.64 16.30
N SER A 23 -14.26 -0.73 17.63
CA SER A 23 -14.21 -1.98 18.39
C SER A 23 -15.58 -2.63 18.63
N ASN A 24 -16.61 -2.23 17.87
CA ASN A 24 -17.98 -2.73 17.99
C ASN A 24 -18.54 -2.70 19.44
N PRO A 25 -18.56 -1.51 20.09
CA PRO A 25 -18.92 -1.36 21.49
C PRO A 25 -20.44 -1.49 21.70
N SER A 26 -20.90 -1.62 22.95
CA SER A 26 -22.33 -1.63 23.26
C SER A 26 -23.00 -0.34 22.77
N PHE A 27 -24.32 -0.34 22.57
CA PHE A 27 -25.03 0.87 22.14
C PHE A 27 -24.76 2.07 23.05
N SER A 28 -24.81 1.85 24.37
CA SER A 28 -24.58 2.92 25.35
C SER A 28 -23.17 3.49 25.23
N ASP A 29 -22.19 2.62 25.00
CA ASP A 29 -20.78 2.99 24.82
C ASP A 29 -20.54 3.65 23.46
N LYS A 30 -21.24 3.23 22.40
CA LYS A 30 -21.17 3.84 21.06
C LYS A 30 -21.73 5.25 21.09
N ARG A 31 -22.89 5.45 21.72
CA ARG A 31 -23.52 6.76 21.89
C ARG A 31 -22.67 7.66 22.79
N GLN A 32 -22.14 7.12 23.88
CA GLN A 32 -21.23 7.87 24.76
C GLN A 32 -19.95 8.23 24.03
N ALA A 33 -19.36 7.33 23.25
CA ALA A 33 -18.15 7.59 22.48
C ALA A 33 -18.37 8.61 21.35
N GLN A 34 -19.49 8.53 20.63
CA GLN A 34 -19.88 9.54 19.63
C GLN A 34 -20.16 10.90 20.26
N LYS A 35 -20.83 10.91 21.42
CA LYS A 35 -21.10 12.13 22.18
C LYS A 35 -19.80 12.76 22.68
N VAL A 36 -18.95 12.00 23.35
CA VAL A 36 -17.62 12.44 23.80
C VAL A 36 -16.76 12.89 22.62
N LYS A 37 -16.84 12.21 21.48
CA LYS A 37 -16.15 12.60 20.25
C LYS A 37 -16.69 13.90 19.66
N SER A 38 -18.01 14.09 19.59
CA SER A 38 -18.63 15.35 19.15
C SER A 38 -18.33 16.48 20.12
N GLU A 39 -18.42 16.25 21.42
CA GLU A 39 -18.07 17.21 22.47
C GLU A 39 -16.58 17.56 22.42
N ALA A 40 -15.70 16.58 22.18
CA ALA A 40 -14.28 16.80 21.97
C ALA A 40 -14.00 17.60 20.69
N MET A 41 -14.72 17.35 19.59
CA MET A 41 -14.61 18.15 18.37
C MET A 41 -15.15 19.58 18.53
N ILE A 42 -16.27 19.75 19.24
CA ILE A 42 -16.81 21.06 19.60
C ILE A 42 -15.82 21.79 20.51
N ARG A 43 -15.28 21.09 21.51
CA ARG A 43 -14.27 21.64 22.44
C ARG A 43 -12.97 21.95 21.72
N LEU A 44 -12.58 21.18 20.71
CA LEU A 44 -11.46 21.52 19.82
C LEU A 44 -11.74 22.84 19.08
N GLY A 45 -12.97 23.05 18.61
CA GLY A 45 -13.42 24.32 18.03
C GLY A 45 -13.45 25.49 19.02
N LEU A 46 -13.95 25.27 20.24
CA LEU A 46 -14.01 26.29 21.32
C LEU A 46 -12.62 26.61 21.89
N VAL A 47 -11.75 25.60 22.03
CA VAL A 47 -10.32 25.78 22.39
C VAL A 47 -9.61 26.57 21.29
N SER A 48 -9.95 26.32 20.03
CA SER A 48 -9.41 27.11 18.91
C SER A 48 -9.87 28.57 18.95
N GLN A 49 -11.11 28.86 19.38
CA GLN A 49 -11.59 30.23 19.61
C GLN A 49 -10.94 30.88 20.84
N ALA A 50 -10.79 30.17 21.96
CA ALA A 50 -10.15 30.72 23.16
C ALA A 50 -8.63 30.94 23.03
N GLN A 51 -7.97 30.32 22.04
CA GLN A 51 -6.57 30.59 21.68
C GLN A 51 -6.41 31.83 20.80
N GLN A 52 -7.45 32.32 20.11
CA GLN A 52 -7.37 33.61 19.41
C GLN A 52 -7.19 34.78 20.38
N ASP A 53 -7.64 34.62 21.64
CA ASP A 53 -7.44 35.61 22.70
C ASP A 53 -6.05 35.52 23.38
N ASN A 54 -5.21 34.51 23.08
CA ASN A 54 -3.85 34.40 23.62
C ASN A 54 -2.84 34.08 22.51
N GLU A 55 -2.11 35.10 22.07
CA GLU A 55 -0.96 35.04 21.16
C GLU A 55 0.24 34.27 21.75
N GLU A 56 0.12 32.98 22.05
CA GLU A 56 1.31 32.16 22.30
C GLU A 56 1.89 31.69 20.96
N VAL A 57 2.96 32.37 20.55
CA VAL A 57 3.82 31.99 19.42
C VAL A 57 4.27 30.55 19.63
N ILE A 58 3.85 29.65 18.73
CA ILE A 58 4.30 28.27 18.73
C ILE A 58 5.79 28.28 18.38
N ALA A 59 6.64 27.65 19.21
CA ALA A 59 8.08 27.59 18.93
C ALA A 59 8.35 26.86 17.60
N PRO A 60 9.37 27.28 16.81
CA PRO A 60 9.73 26.59 15.58
C PRO A 60 10.24 25.17 15.86
N ARG A 61 10.35 24.37 14.79
CA ARG A 61 10.88 23.01 14.86
C ARG A 61 12.32 23.01 15.38
N GLU A 62 12.60 22.14 16.35
CA GLU A 62 13.96 21.88 16.82
C GLU A 62 14.53 20.58 16.23
N PRO A 63 15.86 20.49 16.03
CA PRO A 63 16.51 19.25 15.60
C PRO A 63 16.32 18.13 16.63
N THR A 64 16.10 16.91 16.13
CA THR A 64 15.97 15.69 16.95
C THR A 64 17.03 14.64 16.62
N SER A 65 17.93 14.92 15.66
CA SER A 65 18.97 13.99 15.20
C SER A 65 19.91 13.52 16.32
N GLN A 66 20.05 14.28 17.41
CA GLN A 66 20.84 13.92 18.60
C GLN A 66 20.32 12.66 19.30
N TYR A 67 19.05 12.31 19.15
CA TYR A 67 18.48 11.10 19.74
C TYR A 67 18.75 9.83 18.91
N TYR A 68 19.22 9.97 17.68
CA TYR A 68 19.43 8.85 16.74
C TYR A 68 20.91 8.48 16.64
N GLU A 69 21.45 7.90 17.71
CA GLU A 69 22.85 7.46 17.72
C GLU A 69 23.09 6.29 16.76
N PHE A 70 24.17 6.37 15.99
CA PHE A 70 24.63 5.26 15.16
C PHE A 70 25.83 4.57 15.82
N ASP A 71 25.65 3.29 16.17
CA ASP A 71 26.72 2.41 16.62
C ASP A 71 26.94 1.29 15.58
N PRO A 72 28.07 1.31 14.83
CA PRO A 72 28.37 0.29 13.83
C PRO A 72 28.61 -1.10 14.44
N ASN A 73 28.89 -1.19 15.74
CA ASN A 73 29.18 -2.43 16.45
C ASN A 73 27.97 -2.92 17.27
N ARG A 74 26.79 -2.32 17.08
CA ARG A 74 25.58 -2.67 17.83
C ARG A 74 25.18 -4.12 17.57
N LYS A 75 25.37 -4.97 18.58
CA LYS A 75 25.06 -6.41 18.54
C LYS A 75 23.56 -6.66 18.61
N GLN A 76 23.11 -7.82 18.10
CA GLN A 76 21.72 -8.26 18.19
C GLN A 76 21.20 -8.33 19.64
N SER A 77 22.06 -8.71 20.60
CA SER A 77 21.71 -8.69 22.04
C SER A 77 21.46 -7.28 22.57
N GLN A 78 22.25 -6.29 22.13
CA GLN A 78 22.05 -4.89 22.50
C GLN A 78 20.74 -4.36 21.89
N ARG A 79 20.45 -4.69 20.62
CA ARG A 79 19.15 -4.36 19.98
C ARG A 79 17.96 -4.88 20.78
N LYS A 80 18.01 -6.12 21.27
CA LYS A 80 16.95 -6.69 22.13
C LYS A 80 16.78 -5.86 23.41
N LYS A 81 17.89 -5.56 24.09
CA LYS A 81 17.87 -4.79 25.34
C LYS A 81 17.31 -3.37 25.15
N ASP A 82 17.70 -2.71 24.05
CA ASP A 82 17.20 -1.38 23.72
C ASP A 82 15.71 -1.41 23.36
N ASN A 83 15.26 -2.43 22.62
CA ASN A 83 13.85 -2.63 22.32
C ASN A 83 13.04 -2.88 23.60
N GLU A 84 13.52 -3.73 24.52
CA GLU A 84 12.89 -3.97 25.83
C GLU A 84 12.79 -2.69 26.67
N ALA A 85 13.85 -1.88 26.69
CA ALA A 85 13.86 -0.60 27.39
C ALA A 85 12.83 0.39 26.81
N ALA A 86 12.76 0.51 25.47
CA ALA A 86 11.76 1.34 24.81
C ALA A 86 10.33 0.87 25.09
N MET A 87 10.07 -0.45 25.03
CA MET A 87 8.75 -1.02 25.34
C MET A 87 8.36 -0.81 26.80
N SER A 88 9.29 -0.96 27.74
CA SER A 88 9.05 -0.68 29.16
C SER A 88 8.70 0.79 29.38
N LEU A 89 9.39 1.71 28.71
CA LEU A 89 9.08 3.14 28.78
C LEU A 89 7.71 3.47 28.18
N LEU A 90 7.35 2.86 27.04
CA LEU A 90 6.01 2.99 26.46
C LEU A 90 4.91 2.51 27.42
N ALA A 91 5.11 1.35 28.05
CA ALA A 91 4.14 0.81 29.01
C ALA A 91 3.92 1.74 30.22
N ARG A 92 4.97 2.42 30.69
CA ARG A 92 4.86 3.42 31.76
C ARG A 92 4.13 4.69 31.33
N ILE A 93 4.32 5.11 30.07
CA ILE A 93 3.53 6.19 29.46
C ILE A 93 2.05 5.76 29.38
N ASP A 94 1.76 4.52 28.97
CA ASP A 94 0.40 3.98 28.90
C ASP A 94 -0.28 3.87 30.27
N ALA A 95 0.50 3.53 31.31
CA ALA A 95 0.03 3.50 32.69
C ALA A 95 -0.19 4.90 33.29
N GLY A 96 0.13 5.97 32.56
CA GLY A 96 0.04 7.35 33.04
C GLY A 96 1.12 7.75 34.05
N GLU A 97 2.15 6.91 34.25
CA GLU A 97 3.27 7.22 35.14
C GLU A 97 4.17 8.33 34.59
N ILE A 98 4.21 8.47 33.25
CA ILE A 98 5.01 9.46 32.53
C ILE A 98 4.09 10.24 31.61
N ASP A 99 4.06 11.56 31.80
CA ASP A 99 3.38 12.49 30.90
C ASP A 99 4.14 12.55 29.56
N PRO A 100 3.54 12.11 28.43
CA PRO A 100 4.20 12.09 27.13
C PRO A 100 4.55 13.49 26.62
N SER A 101 3.94 14.56 27.15
CA SER A 101 4.29 15.95 26.80
C SER A 101 5.57 16.45 27.49
N LYS A 102 6.06 15.71 28.51
CA LYS A 102 7.21 16.10 29.35
C LYS A 102 8.38 15.12 29.27
N LEU A 103 8.50 14.39 28.16
CA LEU A 103 9.60 13.46 27.95
C LEU A 103 10.95 14.18 27.96
N THR A 104 11.83 13.73 28.86
CA THR A 104 13.22 14.16 28.97
C THR A 104 14.04 13.71 27.76
N GLY A 105 15.21 14.34 27.54
CA GLY A 105 16.12 13.94 26.46
C GLY A 105 16.59 12.49 26.55
N GLU A 106 16.82 11.96 27.76
CA GLU A 106 17.20 10.56 27.99
C GLU A 106 16.06 9.59 27.65
N GLN A 107 14.82 9.94 27.98
CA GLN A 107 13.64 9.16 27.60
C GLN A 107 13.46 9.15 26.08
N ARG A 108 13.62 10.29 25.40
CA ARG A 108 13.57 10.37 23.94
C ARG A 108 14.67 9.53 23.28
N LEU A 109 15.90 9.59 23.81
CA LEU A 109 17.01 8.75 23.37
C LEU A 109 16.69 7.25 23.52
N THR A 110 16.09 6.86 24.65
CA THR A 110 15.68 5.47 24.92
C THR A 110 14.65 4.98 23.90
N LEU A 111 13.63 5.80 23.62
CA LEU A 111 12.61 5.49 22.61
C LEU A 111 13.22 5.40 21.20
N ALA A 112 14.06 6.36 20.81
CA ALA A 112 14.68 6.43 19.48
C ALA A 112 15.63 5.26 19.18
N LYS A 113 16.15 4.56 20.20
CA LYS A 113 16.97 3.35 20.03
C LYS A 113 16.17 2.12 19.59
N TYR A 114 14.85 2.14 19.66
CA TYR A 114 14.01 1.06 19.17
C TYR A 114 14.27 0.78 17.69
N SER A 115 14.49 -0.49 17.34
CA SER A 115 14.91 -0.90 16.00
C SER A 115 14.01 -1.98 15.38
N GLY A 116 12.78 -2.13 15.90
CA GLY A 116 11.82 -3.13 15.42
C GLY A 116 12.28 -4.58 15.61
N THR A 117 11.59 -5.50 14.93
CA THR A 117 11.89 -6.94 14.97
C THR A 117 12.64 -7.42 13.70
N GLY A 118 12.96 -6.51 12.79
CA GLY A 118 13.72 -6.78 11.58
C GLY A 118 15.10 -7.40 11.81
N GLY A 119 15.55 -8.19 10.82
CA GLY A 119 16.82 -8.94 10.91
C GLY A 119 16.70 -10.19 11.77
N ALA A 120 15.59 -10.92 11.64
CA ALA A 120 15.33 -12.19 12.32
C ALA A 120 15.20 -12.12 13.86
N LEU A 121 14.90 -10.95 14.44
CA LEU A 121 14.56 -10.85 15.86
C LEU A 121 13.16 -11.42 16.11
N ILE A 122 12.96 -12.05 17.26
CA ILE A 122 11.64 -12.52 17.69
C ILE A 122 10.95 -11.36 18.41
N GLY A 123 9.78 -10.97 17.92
CA GLY A 123 8.94 -9.94 18.55
C GLY A 123 8.28 -10.42 19.84
N ALA A 124 7.67 -9.49 20.56
CA ALA A 124 6.91 -9.80 21.78
C ALA A 124 5.70 -10.73 21.51
N ASP A 125 5.26 -10.82 20.25
CA ASP A 125 4.23 -11.73 19.75
C ASP A 125 4.78 -13.15 19.43
N GLY A 126 6.06 -13.41 19.69
CA GLY A 126 6.72 -14.68 19.39
C GLY A 126 7.04 -14.90 17.91
N LYS A 127 6.75 -13.93 17.03
CA LYS A 127 7.02 -14.06 15.59
C LYS A 127 8.40 -13.53 15.23
N LYS A 128 9.04 -14.21 14.29
CA LYS A 128 10.31 -13.76 13.70
C LYS A 128 10.02 -12.59 12.76
N GLY A 129 10.61 -11.44 13.02
CA GLY A 129 10.48 -10.25 12.16
C GLY A 129 11.11 -10.47 10.78
N SER A 130 10.69 -9.64 9.83
CA SER A 130 11.06 -9.80 8.42
C SER A 130 12.58 -9.77 8.24
N ALA A 131 13.08 -10.59 7.32
CA ALA A 131 14.48 -10.53 6.89
C ALA A 131 14.80 -9.22 6.15
N TYR A 132 13.78 -8.47 5.71
CA TYR A 132 13.91 -7.28 4.86
C TYR A 132 13.51 -5.97 5.55
N GLU A 133 13.21 -6.01 6.85
CA GLU A 133 12.96 -4.81 7.65
C GLU A 133 14.31 -4.30 8.19
N TYR A 134 14.81 -3.22 7.59
CA TYR A 134 16.12 -2.64 7.93
C TYR A 134 15.99 -1.24 8.50
N TYR A 135 16.78 -0.96 9.53
CA TYR A 135 16.96 0.40 10.04
C TYR A 135 17.96 1.16 9.17
N THR A 136 17.57 2.36 8.71
CA THR A 136 18.48 3.25 7.96
C THR A 136 19.50 3.89 8.90
N PRO A 137 20.81 3.66 8.70
CA PRO A 137 21.84 4.30 9.52
C PRO A 137 21.79 5.83 9.43
N LYS A 138 21.96 6.53 10.56
CA LYS A 138 21.99 8.00 10.61
C LYS A 138 22.91 8.64 9.57
N PRO A 139 24.17 8.20 9.39
CA PRO A 139 25.05 8.81 8.38
C PRO A 139 24.49 8.72 6.96
N ILE A 140 23.82 7.63 6.61
CA ILE A 140 23.20 7.47 5.28
C ILE A 140 22.01 8.40 5.11
N ALA A 141 21.17 8.56 6.13
CA ALA A 141 20.07 9.51 6.09
C ALA A 141 20.57 10.97 5.91
N GLU A 142 21.64 11.35 6.63
CA GLU A 142 22.31 12.66 6.47
C GLU A 142 22.94 12.83 5.06
N GLY A 143 23.54 11.77 4.53
CA GLY A 143 24.07 11.75 3.16
C GLY A 143 22.98 11.93 2.10
N ILE A 144 21.80 11.36 2.30
CA ILE A 144 20.64 11.55 1.42
C ILE A 144 20.12 12.99 1.48
N TRP A 145 20.08 13.63 2.66
CA TRP A 145 19.75 15.05 2.76
C TRP A 145 20.79 15.94 2.05
N THR A 146 22.07 15.58 2.14
CA THR A 146 23.13 16.26 1.38
C THR A 146 22.90 16.13 -0.12
N LEU A 147 22.59 14.91 -0.60
CA LEU A 147 22.25 14.66 -2.00
C LEU A 147 21.03 15.48 -2.45
N LEU A 148 19.95 15.51 -1.66
CA LEU A 148 18.76 16.33 -1.96
C LEU A 148 19.13 17.81 -2.11
N GLY A 149 19.95 18.36 -1.20
CA GLY A 149 20.43 19.74 -1.29
C GLY A 149 21.26 19.98 -2.56
N GLU A 150 22.18 19.08 -2.91
CA GLU A 150 22.97 19.18 -4.16
C GLU A 150 22.13 19.01 -5.44
N LEU A 151 20.95 18.39 -5.34
CA LEU A 151 19.96 18.28 -6.42
C LEU A 151 18.98 19.48 -6.44
N GLY A 152 19.17 20.48 -5.58
CA GLY A 152 18.39 21.72 -5.58
C GLY A 152 17.19 21.76 -4.63
N PHE A 153 17.14 20.90 -3.61
CA PHE A 153 16.13 21.03 -2.56
C PHE A 153 16.45 22.19 -1.61
N GLU A 154 15.65 23.26 -1.64
CA GLU A 154 15.82 24.45 -0.80
C GLU A 154 14.81 24.55 0.36
N GLY A 155 13.94 23.54 0.49
CA GLY A 155 12.95 23.44 1.55
C GLY A 155 11.55 23.17 1.03
N GLY A 156 10.63 22.94 1.94
CA GLY A 156 9.21 22.71 1.66
C GLY A 156 8.65 21.55 2.45
N LYS A 157 7.52 21.03 1.98
CA LYS A 157 6.83 19.89 2.59
C LYS A 157 7.41 18.58 2.07
N VAL A 158 7.74 17.66 2.97
CA VAL A 158 8.40 16.40 2.66
C VAL A 158 7.60 15.22 3.20
N LEU A 159 7.42 14.19 2.38
CA LEU A 159 6.78 12.93 2.80
C LEU A 159 7.83 11.83 3.03
N ASP A 160 7.71 11.12 4.16
CA ASP A 160 8.33 9.82 4.38
C ASP A 160 7.22 8.77 4.54
N PRO A 161 6.88 8.00 3.49
CA PRO A 161 5.75 7.06 3.51
C PRO A 161 5.98 5.80 4.36
N SER A 162 7.20 5.56 4.87
CA SER A 162 7.57 4.37 5.66
C SER A 162 8.65 4.72 6.68
N ALA A 163 8.29 5.60 7.61
CA ALA A 163 9.25 6.35 8.41
C ALA A 163 9.92 5.54 9.53
N GLY A 164 9.37 4.38 9.91
CA GLY A 164 9.80 3.65 11.10
C GLY A 164 9.74 4.54 12.33
N VAL A 165 10.87 4.62 13.07
CA VAL A 165 11.02 5.52 14.22
C VAL A 165 11.34 6.97 13.83
N GLY A 166 11.43 7.31 12.54
CA GLY A 166 11.50 8.69 12.05
C GLY A 166 12.90 9.22 11.73
N ILE A 167 13.87 8.37 11.37
CA ILE A 167 15.27 8.78 11.16
C ILE A 167 15.45 9.86 10.10
N PHE A 168 14.81 9.75 8.93
CA PHE A 168 14.91 10.78 7.88
C PHE A 168 14.36 12.11 8.34
N GLY A 169 13.21 12.07 9.00
CA GLY A 169 12.64 13.24 9.62
C GLY A 169 13.59 13.83 10.66
N ALA A 170 14.16 13.04 11.55
CA ALA A 170 15.05 13.53 12.61
C ALA A 170 16.34 14.16 12.09
N THR A 171 16.89 13.69 10.96
CA THR A 171 18.08 14.24 10.31
C THR A 171 17.77 15.31 9.27
N ALA A 172 16.49 15.66 9.07
CA ALA A 172 16.08 16.65 8.09
C ALA A 172 16.58 18.06 8.44
N PRO A 173 16.93 18.88 7.44
CA PRO A 173 17.18 20.30 7.66
C PRO A 173 15.89 21.02 8.11
N LEU A 174 16.01 22.15 8.78
CA LEU A 174 14.88 22.86 9.40
C LEU A 174 13.97 23.60 8.39
N ASN A 175 14.41 23.72 7.14
CA ASN A 175 13.58 24.11 5.99
C ASN A 175 12.76 22.93 5.42
N ALA A 176 12.74 21.76 6.06
CA ALA A 176 11.87 20.63 5.68
C ALA A 176 10.74 20.44 6.72
N ALA A 177 9.49 20.55 6.27
CA ALA A 177 8.31 20.19 7.06
C ALA A 177 7.92 18.74 6.76
N ILE A 178 7.97 17.85 7.75
CA ILE A 178 7.95 16.39 7.56
C ILE A 178 6.56 15.81 7.86
N ASP A 179 5.94 15.16 6.87
CA ASP A 179 4.83 14.22 7.07
C ASP A 179 5.40 12.80 7.03
N ALA A 180 5.43 12.15 8.18
CA ALA A 180 5.91 10.77 8.33
C ALA A 180 4.71 9.81 8.44
N VAL A 181 4.72 8.73 7.67
CA VAL A 181 3.72 7.66 7.73
C VAL A 181 4.39 6.37 8.13
N GLU A 182 3.81 5.65 9.08
CA GLU A 182 4.33 4.37 9.55
C GLU A 182 3.19 3.38 9.81
N LEU A 183 3.33 2.17 9.30
CA LEU A 183 2.34 1.10 9.47
C LEU A 183 2.38 0.51 10.89
N ASN A 184 3.59 0.30 11.43
CA ASN A 184 3.77 -0.32 12.73
C ASN A 184 3.38 0.64 13.86
N GLU A 185 2.39 0.26 14.68
CA GLU A 185 1.89 1.10 15.77
C GLU A 185 2.97 1.46 16.79
N THR A 186 3.91 0.55 17.08
CA THR A 186 5.01 0.83 18.03
C THR A 186 5.99 1.83 17.44
N SER A 187 6.50 1.57 16.24
CA SER A 187 7.48 2.45 15.58
C SER A 187 6.90 3.84 15.32
N GLY A 188 5.68 3.93 14.79
CA GLY A 188 5.03 5.20 14.50
C GLY A 188 4.66 5.98 15.76
N ARG A 189 4.28 5.29 16.85
CA ARG A 189 4.07 5.93 18.15
C ARG A 189 5.36 6.47 18.75
N ILE A 190 6.45 5.71 18.68
CA ILE A 190 7.78 6.17 19.10
C ILE A 190 8.18 7.41 18.31
N ASN A 191 8.00 7.37 16.98
CA ASN A 191 8.25 8.52 16.11
C ASN A 191 7.46 9.76 16.60
N SER A 192 6.16 9.59 16.86
CA SER A 192 5.28 10.66 17.36
C SER A 192 5.74 11.24 18.71
N LEU A 193 6.28 10.40 19.60
CA LEU A 193 6.75 10.85 20.93
C LEU A 193 8.09 11.57 20.86
N VAL A 194 8.96 11.19 19.92
CA VAL A 194 10.30 11.75 19.78
C VAL A 194 10.31 13.03 18.94
N ASN A 195 9.57 13.02 17.82
CA ASN A 195 9.72 14.02 16.75
C ASN A 195 8.52 14.97 16.55
N ASP A 196 7.29 14.61 16.95
CA ASP A 196 6.13 15.46 16.65
C ASP A 196 6.30 16.89 17.18
N GLY A 197 5.89 17.84 16.36
CA GLY A 197 5.92 19.25 16.66
C GLY A 197 5.56 20.09 15.44
N PRO A 198 5.69 21.41 15.53
CA PRO A 198 5.57 22.29 14.36
C PRO A 198 6.57 21.86 13.29
N GLY A 199 6.12 21.69 12.04
CA GLY A 199 6.99 21.19 10.97
C GLY A 199 7.23 19.67 10.99
N TYR A 200 6.58 18.89 11.87
CA TYR A 200 6.72 17.42 11.91
C TYR A 200 5.45 16.73 12.40
N VAL A 201 4.90 15.81 11.59
CA VAL A 201 3.75 15.00 11.97
C VAL A 201 3.97 13.53 11.63
N ALA A 202 3.91 12.66 12.64
CA ALA A 202 3.86 11.21 12.46
C ALA A 202 2.42 10.68 12.42
N THR A 203 2.12 9.87 11.41
CA THR A 203 0.82 9.23 11.20
C THR A 203 0.96 7.71 11.24
N VAL A 204 0.30 7.07 12.21
CA VAL A 204 0.21 5.60 12.29
C VAL A 204 -0.91 5.11 11.36
N SER A 205 -0.55 4.64 10.17
CA SER A 205 -1.50 4.15 9.16
C SER A 205 -0.76 3.38 8.06
N PRO A 206 -1.41 2.43 7.36
CA PRO A 206 -0.94 2.00 6.04
C PRO A 206 -0.77 3.20 5.12
N PHE A 207 0.38 3.28 4.41
CA PHE A 207 0.63 4.34 3.44
C PHE A 207 -0.44 4.35 2.35
N GLU A 208 -0.98 3.19 1.98
CA GLU A 208 -2.07 3.06 1.03
C GLU A 208 -3.27 3.93 1.35
N LYS A 209 -3.68 3.85 2.61
CA LYS A 209 -4.83 4.59 3.10
C LYS A 209 -4.52 6.08 3.13
N VAL A 210 -3.30 6.47 3.52
CA VAL A 210 -2.88 7.87 3.51
C VAL A 210 -2.84 8.43 2.09
N ALA A 211 -2.21 7.70 1.15
CA ALA A 211 -2.07 8.08 -0.24
C ALA A 211 -3.43 8.20 -0.95
N ALA A 212 -4.36 7.28 -0.70
CA ALA A 212 -5.71 7.33 -1.27
C ALA A 212 -6.55 8.51 -0.74
N ASN A 213 -6.28 8.98 0.47
CA ASN A 213 -7.04 10.05 1.13
C ASN A 213 -6.35 11.42 1.11
N THR A 214 -5.12 11.50 0.65
CA THR A 214 -4.41 12.76 0.43
C THR A 214 -4.53 13.13 -1.05
N PRO A 215 -4.74 14.40 -1.42
CA PRO A 215 -4.58 14.81 -2.82
C PRO A 215 -3.21 14.43 -3.39
N ASP A 216 -3.11 14.33 -4.71
CA ASP A 216 -1.80 14.21 -5.35
C ASP A 216 -1.11 15.59 -5.35
N GLU A 217 0.19 15.63 -5.64
CA GLU A 217 0.96 16.87 -5.81
C GLU A 217 0.99 17.82 -4.60
N GLN A 218 1.20 17.24 -3.41
CA GLN A 218 1.20 17.97 -2.14
C GLN A 218 2.60 18.22 -1.58
N TYR A 219 3.61 17.48 -2.03
CA TYR A 219 4.94 17.47 -1.42
C TYR A 219 6.01 18.00 -2.36
N ASP A 220 6.92 18.81 -1.83
CA ASP A 220 8.08 19.35 -2.51
C ASP A 220 9.21 18.32 -2.60
N ALA A 221 9.30 17.42 -1.61
CA ALA A 221 10.18 16.27 -1.67
C ALA A 221 9.60 14.99 -1.06
N ILE A 222 10.20 13.85 -1.41
CA ILE A 222 9.93 12.56 -0.79
C ILE A 222 11.24 11.88 -0.46
N VAL A 223 11.34 11.35 0.74
CA VAL A 223 12.52 10.60 1.18
C VAL A 223 12.10 9.40 2.01
N THR A 224 12.54 8.20 1.62
CA THR A 224 12.27 7.01 2.43
C THR A 224 13.15 5.83 2.09
N ASN A 225 13.15 4.84 2.97
CA ASN A 225 13.60 3.49 2.70
C ASN A 225 12.36 2.63 2.42
N VAL A 226 12.12 2.32 1.14
CA VAL A 226 10.87 1.66 0.76
C VAL A 226 10.84 0.23 1.30
N PRO A 227 9.69 -0.29 1.74
CA PRO A 227 9.62 -1.68 2.18
C PRO A 227 9.69 -2.65 0.97
N PHE A 228 10.32 -3.80 1.16
CA PHE A 228 10.56 -4.78 0.09
C PHE A 228 9.56 -5.94 0.18
N GLY A 229 8.90 -6.28 -0.92
CA GLY A 229 7.92 -7.38 -0.92
C GLY A 229 7.13 -7.52 -2.22
N GLY A 230 6.44 -8.65 -2.36
CA GLY A 230 5.41 -8.86 -3.38
C GLY A 230 4.07 -8.21 -2.99
N VAL A 231 3.05 -8.43 -3.82
CA VAL A 231 1.69 -7.89 -3.57
C VAL A 231 1.08 -8.48 -2.29
N ALA A 232 1.31 -9.78 -2.03
CA ALA A 232 0.77 -10.48 -0.87
C ALA A 232 1.28 -9.91 0.46
N ASP A 233 2.51 -9.38 0.47
CA ASP A 233 3.14 -8.79 1.67
C ASP A 233 2.46 -7.49 2.11
N ARG A 234 1.55 -6.92 1.30
CA ARG A 234 0.69 -5.80 1.69
C ARG A 234 -0.42 -6.19 2.66
N GLY A 235 -0.66 -7.48 2.90
CA GLY A 235 -1.52 -7.95 3.99
C GLY A 235 -2.98 -7.46 3.91
N GLY A 236 -3.50 -7.16 2.72
CA GLY A 236 -4.84 -6.58 2.53
C GLY A 236 -4.84 -5.05 2.38
N ASN A 237 -3.75 -4.37 2.75
CA ASN A 237 -3.65 -2.90 2.64
C ASN A 237 -3.77 -2.42 1.18
N GLN A 238 -3.46 -3.26 0.19
CA GLN A 238 -3.66 -2.96 -1.23
C GLN A 238 -5.13 -2.66 -1.59
N LEU A 239 -6.09 -3.00 -0.74
CA LEU A 239 -7.50 -2.68 -0.95
C LEU A 239 -7.86 -1.25 -0.53
N HIS A 240 -6.97 -0.55 0.18
CA HIS A 240 -7.19 0.84 0.60
C HIS A 240 -6.94 1.86 -0.53
N ASP A 241 -6.18 1.49 -1.56
CA ASP A 241 -5.92 2.32 -2.74
C ASP A 241 -6.15 1.49 -4.01
N SER A 242 -7.07 1.93 -4.87
CA SER A 242 -7.34 1.26 -6.15
C SER A 242 -6.20 1.42 -7.15
N ARG A 243 -5.33 2.42 -6.99
CA ARG A 243 -4.18 2.64 -7.87
C ARG A 243 -3.06 1.67 -7.53
N TYR A 244 -2.42 1.11 -8.56
CA TYR A 244 -1.28 0.20 -8.41
C TYR A 244 -1.53 -0.97 -7.43
N GLN A 245 -2.77 -1.41 -7.31
CA GLN A 245 -3.18 -2.48 -6.40
C GLN A 245 -2.44 -3.81 -6.65
N LYS A 246 -2.06 -4.05 -7.91
CA LYS A 246 -1.33 -5.24 -8.36
C LYS A 246 0.19 -5.05 -8.43
N GLU A 247 0.70 -3.90 -7.99
CA GLU A 247 2.14 -3.65 -7.98
C GLU A 247 2.79 -4.25 -6.71
N PRO A 248 3.99 -4.83 -6.83
CA PRO A 248 4.82 -5.18 -5.68
C PRO A 248 5.01 -4.01 -4.71
N LEU A 249 5.33 -4.31 -3.45
CA LEU A 249 5.36 -3.35 -2.37
C LEU A 249 6.25 -2.13 -2.68
N GLN A 250 7.52 -2.34 -3.05
CA GLN A 250 8.43 -1.24 -3.40
C GLN A 250 7.95 -0.44 -4.62
N ASN A 251 7.33 -1.10 -5.61
CA ASN A 251 6.84 -0.44 -6.82
C ASN A 251 5.66 0.49 -6.49
N TYR A 252 4.72 0.02 -5.66
CA TYR A 252 3.60 0.84 -5.18
C TYR A 252 4.11 2.09 -4.44
N PHE A 253 5.05 1.91 -3.51
CA PHE A 253 5.60 3.00 -2.72
C PHE A 253 6.29 4.04 -3.59
N ILE A 254 7.11 3.64 -4.56
CA ILE A 254 7.77 4.56 -5.50
C ILE A 254 6.73 5.28 -6.37
N LEU A 255 5.86 4.55 -7.06
CA LEU A 255 4.93 5.13 -8.04
C LEU A 255 3.90 6.06 -7.38
N ARG A 256 3.29 5.65 -6.26
CA ARG A 256 2.36 6.55 -5.55
C ARG A 256 3.07 7.74 -4.94
N SER A 257 4.29 7.58 -4.46
CA SER A 257 5.09 8.71 -3.98
C SER A 257 5.34 9.72 -5.11
N LEU A 258 5.78 9.28 -6.30
CA LEU A 258 5.99 10.20 -7.43
C LEU A 258 4.72 10.98 -7.82
N GLU A 259 3.53 10.38 -7.66
CA GLU A 259 2.27 11.11 -7.88
C GLU A 259 1.97 12.13 -6.77
N LYS A 260 2.46 11.90 -5.54
CA LYS A 260 2.35 12.85 -4.43
C LYS A 260 3.29 14.05 -4.54
N LEU A 261 4.34 13.97 -5.35
CA LEU A 261 5.23 15.11 -5.60
C LEU A 261 4.53 16.22 -6.39
N LYS A 262 4.81 17.47 -6.03
CA LYS A 262 4.53 18.64 -6.86
C LYS A 262 5.39 18.60 -8.13
N PRO A 263 4.92 19.18 -9.26
CA PRO A 263 5.78 19.43 -10.41
C PRO A 263 7.06 20.18 -9.98
N GLY A 264 8.24 19.72 -10.42
CA GLY A 264 9.55 20.21 -9.97
C GLY A 264 10.08 19.59 -8.66
N GLY A 265 9.28 18.81 -7.95
CA GLY A 265 9.66 18.18 -6.68
C GLY A 265 10.66 17.03 -6.84
N LEU A 266 11.38 16.71 -5.75
CA LEU A 266 12.44 15.70 -5.73
C LEU A 266 12.07 14.46 -4.92
N ALA A 267 12.36 13.28 -5.42
CA ALA A 267 12.27 12.06 -4.61
C ALA A 267 13.61 11.36 -4.53
N VAL A 268 13.99 10.90 -3.33
CA VAL A 268 15.12 10.01 -3.11
C VAL A 268 14.67 8.79 -2.31
N PHE A 269 14.88 7.61 -2.87
CA PHE A 269 14.46 6.34 -2.25
C PHE A 269 15.66 5.43 -2.02
N ILE A 270 15.72 4.77 -0.86
CA ILE A 270 16.49 3.54 -0.71
C ILE A 270 15.62 2.39 -1.18
N THR A 271 16.12 1.55 -2.07
CA THR A 271 15.35 0.54 -2.81
C THR A 271 16.10 -0.78 -2.96
N PRO A 272 15.40 -1.90 -3.24
CA PRO A 272 16.09 -3.13 -3.61
C PRO A 272 16.68 -2.98 -5.02
N PRO A 273 17.83 -3.61 -5.34
CA PRO A 273 18.54 -3.41 -6.59
C PRO A 273 17.73 -3.68 -7.86
N ARG A 274 16.71 -4.54 -7.75
CA ARG A 274 15.79 -4.87 -8.84
C ARG A 274 15.02 -3.66 -9.37
N CYS A 275 14.83 -2.60 -8.57
CA CYS A 275 14.21 -1.37 -9.04
C CYS A 275 15.02 -0.70 -10.17
N VAL A 276 16.35 -0.74 -10.08
CA VAL A 276 17.26 -0.16 -11.09
C VAL A 276 17.72 -1.18 -12.12
N SER A 277 18.02 -2.42 -11.71
CA SER A 277 18.69 -3.42 -12.57
C SER A 277 17.85 -4.64 -12.94
N GLY A 278 16.63 -4.77 -12.39
CA GLY A 278 15.75 -5.91 -12.68
C GLY A 278 15.34 -5.95 -14.14
N LYS A 279 15.23 -7.15 -14.73
CA LYS A 279 14.99 -7.34 -16.18
C LYS A 279 13.54 -7.74 -16.45
N GLY A 280 12.88 -7.05 -17.38
CA GLY A 280 11.51 -7.33 -17.80
C GLY A 280 10.45 -7.15 -16.71
N GLY A 281 9.23 -7.58 -17.01
CA GLY A 281 8.15 -7.75 -16.04
C GLY A 281 7.77 -6.48 -15.27
N LYS A 282 7.59 -6.61 -13.95
CA LYS A 282 7.16 -5.52 -13.06
C LYS A 282 8.28 -4.53 -12.77
N GLU A 283 9.52 -4.96 -12.88
CA GLU A 283 10.72 -4.17 -12.65
C GLU A 283 10.97 -3.18 -13.79
N GLU A 284 10.78 -3.60 -15.04
CA GLU A 284 10.80 -2.70 -16.20
C GLU A 284 9.58 -1.77 -16.23
N ASP A 285 8.39 -2.31 -15.96
CA ASP A 285 7.13 -1.54 -15.89
C ASP A 285 7.19 -0.41 -14.84
N LEU A 286 7.85 -0.65 -13.69
CA LEU A 286 8.14 0.40 -12.71
C LEU A 286 8.92 1.56 -13.33
N ARG A 287 10.02 1.27 -14.04
CA ARG A 287 10.88 2.30 -14.62
C ARG A 287 10.19 3.07 -15.73
N VAL A 288 9.45 2.38 -16.60
CA VAL A 288 8.63 3.02 -17.64
C VAL A 288 7.58 3.93 -17.03
N LYS A 289 6.82 3.46 -16.03
CA LYS A 289 5.79 4.28 -15.35
C LYS A 289 6.39 5.48 -14.63
N ALA A 290 7.51 5.30 -13.92
CA ALA A 290 8.21 6.38 -13.25
C ALA A 290 8.69 7.43 -14.25
N SER A 291 9.29 7.00 -15.37
CA SER A 291 9.79 7.87 -16.44
C SER A 291 8.71 8.71 -17.13
N TYR A 292 7.43 8.34 -17.06
CA TYR A 292 6.34 9.20 -17.53
C TYR A 292 5.99 10.34 -16.58
N MET A 293 6.39 10.25 -15.31
CA MET A 293 6.06 11.23 -14.28
C MET A 293 7.26 12.09 -13.89
N ALA A 294 8.45 11.50 -13.89
CA ALA A 294 9.65 12.11 -13.36
C ALA A 294 10.89 11.66 -14.13
N GLU A 295 11.86 12.56 -14.23
CA GLU A 295 13.19 12.26 -14.73
C GLU A 295 13.92 11.35 -13.73
N PHE A 296 14.48 10.25 -14.20
CA PHE A 296 15.44 9.46 -13.43
C PHE A 296 16.81 10.16 -13.43
N MET A 297 17.18 10.76 -12.30
CA MET A 297 18.40 11.55 -12.18
C MET A 297 19.65 10.68 -12.05
N GLY A 298 19.49 9.51 -11.41
CA GLY A 298 20.57 8.56 -11.21
C GLY A 298 20.34 7.66 -10.01
N ALA A 299 21.31 6.76 -9.79
CA ALA A 299 21.31 5.86 -8.65
C ALA A 299 22.72 5.60 -8.11
N TYR A 300 22.82 5.42 -6.80
CA TYR A 300 23.99 4.84 -6.13
C TYR A 300 23.70 3.40 -5.76
N ARG A 301 24.68 2.51 -5.95
CA ARG A 301 24.65 1.16 -5.40
C ARG A 301 25.49 1.10 -4.14
N LEU A 302 24.85 0.80 -3.02
CA LEU A 302 25.47 0.83 -1.69
C LEU A 302 26.17 -0.50 -1.36
N PRO A 303 27.25 -0.47 -0.57
CA PRO A 303 27.87 -1.66 -0.01
C PRO A 303 26.93 -2.44 0.90
N ASN A 304 27.09 -3.77 0.93
CA ASN A 304 26.34 -4.65 1.81
C ASN A 304 26.55 -4.29 3.31
N SER A 305 27.70 -3.71 3.66
CA SER A 305 28.01 -3.26 5.02
C SER A 305 27.06 -2.17 5.56
N VAL A 306 26.35 -1.45 4.68
CA VAL A 306 25.41 -0.40 5.09
C VAL A 306 24.25 -0.97 5.91
N PHE A 307 23.74 -2.15 5.54
CA PHE A 307 22.62 -2.83 6.21
C PHE A 307 23.00 -4.18 6.85
N GLY A 308 24.27 -4.56 6.76
CA GLY A 308 24.79 -5.90 7.11
C GLY A 308 24.82 -6.28 8.60
N THR A 309 24.46 -5.39 9.53
CA THR A 309 24.33 -5.76 10.97
C THR A 309 23.09 -6.60 11.26
N ALA A 310 22.20 -6.79 10.27
CA ALA A 310 20.95 -7.54 10.36
C ALA A 310 21.01 -8.90 9.62
N SER A 311 22.06 -9.71 9.79
CA SER A 311 22.14 -11.10 9.28
C SER A 311 21.82 -11.33 7.79
N ALA A 312 21.75 -10.27 6.98
CA ALA A 312 21.27 -10.30 5.62
C ALA A 312 22.27 -9.57 4.71
N ASP A 313 22.81 -10.34 3.79
CA ASP A 313 23.77 -9.94 2.78
C ASP A 313 23.08 -9.15 1.66
N THR A 314 22.44 -8.03 2.00
CA THR A 314 21.51 -7.33 1.12
C THR A 314 22.13 -6.07 0.56
N MET A 315 22.36 -6.09 -0.76
CA MET A 315 22.70 -4.92 -1.56
C MET A 315 21.46 -4.03 -1.72
N THR A 316 21.62 -2.71 -1.69
CA THR A 316 20.53 -1.72 -1.89
C THR A 316 20.99 -0.59 -2.78
N ASP A 317 20.05 0.07 -3.44
CA ASP A 317 20.32 1.22 -4.30
C ASP A 317 19.63 2.48 -3.75
N VAL A 318 20.30 3.63 -3.77
CA VAL A 318 19.71 4.96 -3.55
C VAL A 318 19.36 5.54 -4.91
N ILE A 319 18.09 5.78 -5.21
CA ILE A 319 17.62 6.28 -6.50
C ILE A 319 17.04 7.68 -6.35
N ALA A 320 17.26 8.56 -7.31
CA ALA A 320 16.74 9.93 -7.29
C ALA A 320 15.91 10.25 -8.54
N PHE A 321 14.83 11.00 -8.33
CA PHE A 321 13.94 11.49 -9.38
C PHE A 321 13.63 12.98 -9.21
N ARG A 322 13.41 13.68 -10.33
CA ARG A 322 12.77 15.01 -10.36
C ARG A 322 11.46 14.92 -11.12
N LYS A 323 10.34 15.27 -10.48
CA LYS A 323 9.05 15.30 -11.16
C LYS A 323 9.04 16.40 -12.19
N TYR A 324 8.58 16.11 -13.40
CA TYR A 324 8.47 17.08 -14.47
C TYR A 324 7.51 18.22 -14.11
N ASP A 325 7.74 19.42 -14.66
CA ASP A 325 6.78 20.51 -14.63
C ASP A 325 5.49 20.16 -15.42
N ARG A 326 4.46 21.00 -15.30
CA ARG A 326 3.16 20.73 -15.91
C ARG A 326 3.24 20.66 -17.43
N GLU A 327 3.96 21.58 -18.05
CA GLU A 327 4.08 21.67 -19.51
C GLU A 327 4.73 20.39 -20.07
N THR A 328 5.80 19.93 -19.43
CA THR A 328 6.49 18.68 -19.77
C THR A 328 5.60 17.46 -19.54
N LEU A 329 4.85 17.39 -18.44
CA LEU A 329 3.90 16.30 -18.18
C LEU A 329 2.82 16.21 -19.26
N ASP A 330 2.23 17.35 -19.62
CA ASP A 330 1.19 17.43 -20.66
C ASP A 330 1.78 17.00 -22.01
N LYS A 331 3.02 17.41 -22.30
CA LYS A 331 3.72 17.01 -23.52
C LYS A 331 4.03 15.52 -23.57
N ILE A 332 4.49 14.94 -22.47
CA ILE A 332 4.75 13.50 -22.36
C ILE A 332 3.44 12.71 -22.54
N ALA A 333 2.34 13.17 -21.94
CA ALA A 333 1.04 12.54 -22.07
C ALA A 333 0.56 12.55 -23.54
N GLU A 334 0.69 13.69 -24.22
CA GLU A 334 0.39 13.83 -25.65
C GLU A 334 1.23 12.86 -26.51
N LEU A 335 2.55 12.89 -26.34
CA LEU A 335 3.47 12.07 -27.13
C LEU A 335 3.31 10.57 -26.85
N ARG A 336 2.91 10.19 -25.65
CA ARG A 336 2.63 8.79 -25.32
C ARG A 336 1.50 8.21 -26.18
N GLU A 337 0.50 9.02 -26.51
CA GLU A 337 -0.62 8.59 -27.35
C GLU A 337 -0.28 8.68 -28.86
N GLN A 338 0.51 9.67 -29.26
CA GLN A 338 0.80 9.95 -30.66
C GLN A 338 2.07 9.28 -31.20
N SER A 339 3.16 9.29 -30.43
CA SER A 339 4.49 8.85 -30.86
C SER A 339 5.38 8.46 -29.65
N ALA A 340 5.21 7.22 -29.17
CA ALA A 340 6.04 6.69 -28.08
C ALA A 340 7.54 6.65 -28.43
N GLN A 341 7.89 6.60 -29.73
CA GLN A 341 9.27 6.65 -30.19
C GLN A 341 9.95 8.00 -29.86
N THR A 342 9.23 9.11 -29.97
CA THR A 342 9.77 10.44 -29.63
C THR A 342 10.19 10.52 -28.16
N LEU A 343 9.48 9.83 -27.26
CA LEU A 343 9.86 9.77 -25.84
C LEU A 343 11.14 8.96 -25.61
N ILE A 344 11.42 7.96 -26.46
CA ILE A 344 12.68 7.21 -26.43
C ILE A 344 13.81 8.09 -26.97
N ASP A 345 13.59 8.73 -28.13
CA ASP A 345 14.57 9.56 -28.81
C ASP A 345 14.96 10.78 -27.96
N ALA A 346 14.00 11.38 -27.24
CA ALA A 346 14.22 12.48 -26.32
C ALA A 346 14.76 12.05 -24.95
N ASN A 347 15.07 10.76 -24.75
CA ASN A 347 15.54 10.18 -23.49
C ASN A 347 14.58 10.34 -22.29
N VAL A 348 13.30 10.61 -22.49
CA VAL A 348 12.29 10.48 -21.42
C VAL A 348 12.19 9.01 -21.00
N LEU A 349 12.07 8.10 -21.99
CA LEU A 349 12.19 6.66 -21.82
C LEU A 349 13.63 6.21 -22.08
N TRP A 350 14.54 6.69 -21.23
CA TRP A 350 15.98 6.45 -21.39
C TRP A 350 16.34 4.96 -21.29
N GLN A 351 16.69 4.34 -22.42
CA GLN A 351 16.85 2.89 -22.55
C GLN A 351 17.82 2.25 -21.55
N PRO A 352 19.00 2.83 -21.23
CA PRO A 352 19.88 2.26 -20.21
C PRO A 352 19.20 2.11 -18.83
N PHE A 353 18.33 3.05 -18.45
CA PHE A 353 17.54 2.90 -17.24
C PHE A 353 16.41 1.89 -17.47
N ILE A 354 15.59 2.05 -18.51
CA ILE A 354 14.44 1.18 -18.79
C ILE A 354 14.83 -0.29 -18.89
N GLU A 355 15.91 -0.64 -19.57
CA GLU A 355 16.41 -2.01 -19.73
C GLU A 355 17.16 -2.54 -18.50
N GLY A 356 17.32 -1.73 -17.45
CA GLY A 356 18.05 -2.06 -16.23
C GLY A 356 19.57 -2.20 -16.44
N GLN A 357 20.13 -1.41 -17.34
CA GLN A 357 21.55 -1.38 -17.72
C GLN A 357 22.31 -0.19 -17.13
N TYR A 358 21.67 0.65 -16.31
CA TYR A 358 22.27 1.87 -15.75
C TYR A 358 23.68 1.65 -15.15
N PHE A 359 23.84 0.65 -14.28
CA PHE A 359 25.13 0.34 -13.65
C PHE A 359 26.17 -0.31 -14.59
N ASN A 360 25.76 -0.68 -15.81
CA ASN A 360 26.65 -1.20 -16.86
C ASN A 360 27.12 -0.10 -17.82
N THR A 361 26.55 1.10 -17.72
CA THR A 361 26.92 2.26 -18.53
C THR A 361 27.54 3.34 -17.64
N GLU A 362 27.01 4.56 -17.67
CA GLU A 362 27.50 5.68 -16.88
C GLU A 362 27.25 5.52 -15.37
N GLY A 363 26.30 4.67 -14.96
CA GLY A 363 26.01 4.38 -13.57
C GLY A 363 27.13 3.63 -12.86
N LYS A 364 28.06 3.03 -13.60
CA LYS A 364 29.17 2.21 -13.05
C LYS A 364 30.00 2.96 -12.01
N ARG A 365 30.20 4.27 -12.17
CA ARG A 365 30.96 5.11 -11.20
C ARG A 365 30.22 5.36 -9.89
N PHE A 366 28.92 5.08 -9.84
CA PHE A 366 28.08 5.24 -8.65
C PHE A 366 27.87 3.92 -7.90
N ILE A 367 28.62 2.88 -8.26
CA ILE A 367 28.76 1.66 -7.46
C ILE A 367 29.81 1.95 -6.39
N LEU A 368 29.37 2.11 -5.13
CA LEU A 368 30.23 2.55 -4.05
C LEU A 368 31.05 1.40 -3.45
N GLY A 369 31.68 0.57 -4.27
CA GLY A 369 32.48 -0.57 -3.83
C GLY A 369 32.82 -1.51 -4.97
N GLU A 370 33.44 -2.63 -4.64
CA GLU A 370 33.78 -3.68 -5.59
C GLU A 370 32.87 -4.88 -5.46
N PHE A 371 32.55 -5.48 -6.60
CA PHE A 371 31.80 -6.72 -6.63
C PHE A 371 32.70 -7.90 -6.24
N VAL A 372 32.33 -8.61 -5.17
CA VAL A 372 33.07 -9.77 -4.67
C VAL A 372 32.19 -11.01 -4.74
N PRO A 373 32.70 -12.16 -5.22
CA PRO A 373 31.96 -13.42 -5.17
C PRO A 373 31.55 -13.78 -3.75
N LYS A 374 30.30 -14.21 -3.57
CA LYS A 374 29.79 -14.66 -2.28
C LYS A 374 30.44 -15.98 -1.85
N ASP A 375 30.72 -16.86 -2.79
CA ASP A 375 31.55 -18.06 -2.69
C ASP A 375 32.69 -18.01 -3.76
N PRO A 376 33.96 -17.89 -3.34
CA PRO A 376 35.11 -17.86 -4.26
C PRO A 376 35.27 -19.14 -5.11
N HIS A 377 34.62 -20.23 -4.73
CA HIS A 377 34.69 -21.52 -5.43
C HIS A 377 33.57 -21.73 -6.46
N LYS A 378 32.63 -20.78 -6.59
CA LYS A 378 31.55 -20.81 -7.59
C LYS A 378 31.78 -19.77 -8.68
N PHE A 379 31.81 -20.22 -9.93
CA PHE A 379 32.03 -19.35 -11.08
C PHE A 379 30.77 -18.48 -11.34
N ARG A 380 30.88 -17.16 -11.11
CA ARG A 380 29.82 -16.11 -11.21
C ARG A 380 28.81 -16.05 -10.05
N ASP A 381 29.28 -16.17 -8.81
CA ASP A 381 28.46 -15.94 -7.60
C ASP A 381 28.52 -14.48 -7.10
N VAL A 382 28.20 -13.50 -7.96
CA VAL A 382 28.48 -12.07 -7.66
C VAL A 382 27.24 -11.36 -7.09
N ASP A 383 27.06 -11.41 -5.77
CA ASP A 383 25.94 -10.72 -5.08
C ASP A 383 26.38 -9.71 -3.99
N ARG A 384 27.69 -9.49 -3.78
CA ARG A 384 28.18 -8.55 -2.74
C ARG A 384 28.89 -7.35 -3.33
N VAL A 385 28.57 -6.17 -2.81
CA VAL A 385 29.35 -4.95 -2.98
C VAL A 385 30.09 -4.70 -1.68
N MET A 386 31.42 -4.77 -1.74
CA MET A 386 32.30 -4.57 -0.59
C MET A 386 33.02 -3.23 -0.72
N ASN A 387 33.05 -2.48 0.37
CA ASN A 387 33.84 -1.26 0.49
C ASN A 387 34.41 -1.19 1.91
N PRO A 388 35.75 -1.04 2.08
CA PRO A 388 36.35 -0.91 3.40
C PRO A 388 36.07 0.44 4.08
N ALA A 389 35.51 1.41 3.37
CA ALA A 389 35.15 2.72 3.90
C ALA A 389 34.11 2.62 5.03
N SER A 390 34.23 3.52 6.00
CA SER A 390 33.29 3.69 7.10
C SER A 390 31.94 4.24 6.61
N MET A 391 30.88 4.03 7.40
CA MET A 391 29.53 4.54 7.08
C MET A 391 29.50 6.05 6.77
N PRO A 392 30.19 6.93 7.54
CA PRO A 392 30.25 8.36 7.23
C PRO A 392 31.03 8.68 5.95
N GLU A 393 32.02 7.86 5.56
CA GLU A 393 32.71 8.01 4.28
C GLU A 393 31.82 7.65 3.10
N ILE A 394 31.08 6.53 3.20
CA ILE A 394 30.08 6.12 2.20
C ILE A 394 29.02 7.20 2.04
N ALA A 395 28.50 7.75 3.15
CA ALA A 395 27.52 8.84 3.13
C ALA A 395 28.03 10.09 2.39
N ARG A 396 29.31 10.45 2.57
CA ARG A 396 29.95 11.57 1.87
C ARG A 396 30.14 11.34 0.36
N MET A 397 29.98 10.11 -0.13
CA MET A 397 30.04 9.82 -1.57
C MET A 397 28.70 10.08 -2.28
N LEU A 398 27.59 10.23 -1.53
CA LEU A 398 26.29 10.59 -2.08
C LEU A 398 26.31 12.07 -2.48
N ARG A 399 26.42 12.31 -3.78
CA ARG A 399 26.64 13.63 -4.42
C ARG A 399 25.76 13.77 -5.66
N ARG A 400 25.65 14.98 -6.21
CA ARG A 400 24.83 15.23 -7.41
C ARG A 400 25.22 14.32 -8.57
N PHE A 401 24.20 13.94 -9.34
CA PHE A 401 24.36 13.26 -10.61
C PHE A 401 24.73 14.25 -11.72
N PRO A 402 25.13 13.76 -12.91
CA PRO A 402 25.26 14.60 -14.10
C PRO A 402 23.96 15.31 -14.46
N ASP A 403 24.06 16.35 -15.27
CA ASP A 403 22.92 17.13 -15.76
C ASP A 403 21.92 16.28 -16.54
N SER A 404 20.75 16.86 -16.82
CA SER A 404 19.63 16.16 -17.45
C SER A 404 20.04 15.45 -18.74
N ARG A 405 19.48 14.25 -18.96
CA ARG A 405 19.71 13.48 -20.21
C ARG A 405 18.66 13.75 -21.27
N ILE A 406 17.61 14.46 -20.91
CA ILE A 406 16.47 14.69 -21.78
C ILE A 406 16.86 15.67 -22.86
N ASP A 407 16.51 15.34 -24.10
CA ASP A 407 16.60 16.28 -25.21
C ASP A 407 15.36 17.20 -25.15
N TRP A 408 15.50 18.27 -24.38
CA TRP A 408 14.43 19.24 -24.12
C TRP A 408 13.98 19.96 -25.40
N ASP A 409 14.90 20.20 -26.34
CA ASP A 409 14.60 20.79 -27.65
C ASP A 409 13.73 19.84 -28.48
N LEU A 410 14.05 18.55 -28.51
CA LEU A 410 13.23 17.54 -29.20
C LEU A 410 11.86 17.36 -28.55
N LEU A 411 11.78 17.49 -27.22
CA LEU A 411 10.51 17.43 -26.49
C LEU A 411 9.66 18.70 -26.73
N GLY A 412 10.31 19.82 -27.08
CA GLY A 412 9.68 21.13 -27.26
C GLY A 412 9.30 21.80 -25.94
N THR A 413 10.09 21.56 -24.89
CA THR A 413 9.87 22.06 -23.52
C THR A 413 11.21 22.49 -22.92
N THR A 414 11.23 23.00 -21.69
CA THR A 414 12.46 23.39 -21.00
C THR A 414 12.75 22.49 -19.82
N GLU A 415 14.03 22.38 -19.42
CA GLU A 415 14.41 21.63 -18.23
C GLU A 415 13.65 22.11 -16.99
N THR A 416 13.05 21.15 -16.28
CA THR A 416 12.25 21.43 -15.10
C THR A 416 13.08 22.08 -13.99
N SER A 417 12.68 23.28 -13.60
CA SER A 417 13.34 24.06 -12.55
C SER A 417 13.02 23.52 -11.14
N PRO A 418 13.96 23.62 -10.18
CA PRO A 418 13.69 23.32 -8.78
C PRO A 418 12.62 24.23 -8.16
N ILE A 419 11.95 23.74 -7.13
CA ILE A 419 11.05 24.53 -6.30
C ILE A 419 11.89 25.37 -5.33
N ILE A 420 11.70 26.69 -5.34
CA ILE A 420 12.44 27.65 -4.52
C ILE A 420 11.46 28.38 -3.60
N TYR A 421 11.83 28.51 -2.33
CA TYR A 421 11.11 29.30 -1.33
C TYR A 421 11.98 30.46 -0.85
N ARG A 422 11.38 31.64 -0.73
CA ARG A 422 12.00 32.85 -0.20
C ARG A 422 11.46 33.16 1.18
N ASP A 423 12.21 33.93 1.97
CA ASP A 423 11.69 34.44 3.23
C ASP A 423 10.37 35.19 3.02
N GLY A 424 9.38 34.88 3.87
CA GLY A 424 8.02 35.36 3.76
C GLY A 424 7.05 34.39 3.06
N ASP A 425 7.55 33.47 2.22
CA ASP A 425 6.71 32.44 1.59
C ASP A 425 6.12 31.50 2.63
N THR A 426 4.98 30.89 2.31
CA THR A 426 4.23 30.04 3.25
C THR A 426 3.91 28.68 2.68
N ILE A 427 3.92 27.67 3.56
CA ILE A 427 3.34 26.35 3.31
C ILE A 427 2.33 26.01 4.41
N THR A 428 1.51 25.00 4.17
CA THR A 428 0.59 24.46 5.18
C THR A 428 0.91 23.00 5.50
N GLN A 429 0.85 22.63 6.77
CA GLN A 429 1.00 21.26 7.24
C GLN A 429 0.02 21.01 8.39
N SER A 430 -0.86 20.02 8.26
CA SER A 430 -1.81 19.63 9.32
C SER A 430 -2.59 20.82 9.92
N GLY A 431 -3.04 21.74 9.06
CA GLY A 431 -3.80 22.93 9.47
C GLY A 431 -2.97 24.00 10.17
N GLN A 432 -1.64 23.92 10.10
CA GLN A 432 -0.70 24.92 10.55
C GLN A 432 -0.05 25.58 9.34
N THR A 433 -0.13 26.91 9.27
CA THR A 433 0.65 27.69 8.30
C THR A 433 2.06 27.89 8.84
N LEU A 434 3.06 27.60 8.02
CA LEU A 434 4.47 27.81 8.28
C LEU A 434 4.99 28.86 7.31
N GLN A 435 5.75 29.82 7.79
CA GLN A 435 6.42 30.84 6.98
C GLN A 435 7.93 30.59 6.96
N MET A 436 8.55 30.76 5.80
CA MET A 436 10.00 30.69 5.67
C MET A 436 10.61 31.95 6.29
N GLN A 437 11.51 31.77 7.25
CA GLN A 437 12.26 32.85 7.89
C GLN A 437 13.68 32.35 8.17
N ASP A 438 14.69 33.05 7.67
CA ASP A 438 16.12 32.71 7.89
C ASP A 438 16.43 31.24 7.55
N GLY A 439 15.86 30.75 6.43
CA GLY A 439 16.09 29.39 5.95
C GLY A 439 15.49 28.28 6.84
N ARG A 440 14.45 28.57 7.62
CA ARG A 440 13.66 27.57 8.36
C ARG A 440 12.16 27.88 8.34
N TRP A 441 11.35 26.85 8.53
CA TRP A 441 9.89 27.00 8.66
C TRP A 441 9.50 27.39 10.09
N VAL A 442 8.85 28.55 10.23
CA VAL A 442 8.35 29.08 11.50
C VAL A 442 6.82 29.08 11.49
N PRO A 443 6.15 28.52 12.50
CA PRO A 443 4.69 28.50 12.53
C PRO A 443 4.09 29.90 12.75
N LEU A 444 3.10 30.24 11.94
CA LEU A 444 2.29 31.46 12.11
C LEU A 444 1.16 31.24 13.11
N ALA A 445 0.73 32.32 13.76
CA ALA A 445 -0.48 32.30 14.56
C ALA A 445 -1.69 31.92 13.69
N ARG A 446 -2.64 31.19 14.29
CA ARG A 446 -3.90 30.83 13.64
C ARG A 446 -4.79 32.07 13.50
N ASN A 447 -5.47 32.21 12.36
CA ASN A 447 -6.36 33.32 12.06
C ASN A 447 -7.85 32.99 12.32
N GLU A 448 -8.74 33.98 12.18
CA GLU A 448 -10.20 33.84 12.32
C GLU A 448 -10.78 32.71 11.47
N GLU A 449 -10.39 32.65 10.19
CA GLU A 449 -10.87 31.65 9.24
C GLU A 449 -10.60 30.21 9.72
N SER A 450 -9.43 29.96 10.31
CA SER A 450 -9.08 28.63 10.82
C SER A 450 -9.97 28.17 11.98
N ALA A 451 -10.45 29.10 12.82
CA ALA A 451 -11.38 28.77 13.91
C ALA A 451 -12.79 28.53 13.39
N ASP A 452 -13.25 29.30 12.42
CA ASP A 452 -14.55 29.08 11.76
C ASP A 452 -14.61 27.69 11.11
N MET A 453 -13.54 27.29 10.40
CA MET A 453 -13.45 25.97 9.78
C MET A 453 -13.43 24.84 10.83
N ALA A 454 -12.75 25.03 11.97
CA ALA A 454 -12.79 24.07 13.07
C ALA A 454 -14.20 23.92 13.66
N GLY A 455 -14.92 25.04 13.86
CA GLY A 455 -16.32 25.03 14.29
C GLY A 455 -17.24 24.32 13.29
N LEU A 456 -17.01 24.53 11.99
CA LEU A 456 -17.75 23.87 10.92
C LEU A 456 -17.47 22.37 10.84
N LEU A 457 -16.23 21.94 11.04
CA LEU A 457 -15.85 20.52 11.12
C LEU A 457 -16.59 19.79 12.25
N GLY A 458 -16.71 20.41 13.43
CA GLY A 458 -17.49 19.85 14.53
C GLY A 458 -18.95 19.60 14.17
N LYS A 459 -19.57 20.51 13.41
CA LYS A 459 -20.95 20.35 12.91
C LYS A 459 -21.09 19.28 11.82
N LEU A 460 -19.99 18.92 11.16
CA LEU A 460 -19.92 17.88 10.12
C LEU A 460 -19.34 16.54 10.62
N ALA A 461 -19.14 16.39 11.94
CA ALA A 461 -18.57 15.21 12.56
C ALA A 461 -19.26 13.89 12.17
N THR A 462 -20.60 13.91 12.09
CA THR A 462 -21.45 12.78 11.69
C THR A 462 -22.55 13.24 10.74
N PRO A 463 -23.15 12.35 9.94
CA PRO A 463 -24.32 12.70 9.12
C PRO A 463 -25.48 13.30 9.93
N TYR A 464 -25.76 12.75 11.11
CA TYR A 464 -26.82 13.27 11.98
C TYR A 464 -26.50 14.67 12.53
N ALA A 465 -25.25 14.92 12.96
CA ALA A 465 -24.84 16.26 13.39
C ALA A 465 -24.93 17.28 12.25
N ALA A 466 -24.56 16.88 11.03
CA ALA A 466 -24.69 17.72 9.83
C ALA A 466 -26.16 18.05 9.52
N PHE A 467 -27.05 17.07 9.71
CA PHE A 467 -28.49 17.25 9.60
C PHE A 467 -29.03 18.24 10.66
N GLU A 468 -28.72 18.03 11.94
CA GLU A 468 -29.20 18.90 13.03
C GLU A 468 -28.73 20.34 12.87
N ASN A 469 -27.49 20.53 12.42
CA ASN A 469 -26.91 21.85 12.16
C ASN A 469 -27.30 22.43 10.79
N ARG A 470 -28.16 21.74 10.03
CA ARG A 470 -28.66 22.17 8.70
C ARG A 470 -27.54 22.55 7.73
N ILE A 471 -26.46 21.79 7.73
CA ILE A 471 -25.27 22.09 6.94
C ILE A 471 -25.59 22.02 5.44
N GLN A 472 -25.27 23.10 4.72
CA GLN A 472 -25.51 23.21 3.29
C GLN A 472 -24.32 22.67 2.49
N TRP A 473 -24.56 22.40 1.20
CA TRP A 473 -23.51 21.99 0.27
C TRP A 473 -22.36 22.99 0.20
N SER A 474 -22.66 24.29 0.24
CA SER A 474 -21.65 25.35 0.23
C SER A 474 -20.69 25.23 1.42
N ASP A 475 -21.21 24.96 2.61
CA ASP A 475 -20.41 24.85 3.82
C ASP A 475 -19.54 23.59 3.77
N ALA A 476 -20.13 22.45 3.39
CA ALA A 476 -19.39 21.20 3.28
C ALA A 476 -18.33 21.24 2.18
N SER A 477 -18.63 21.84 1.02
CA SER A 477 -17.63 22.03 -0.04
C SER A 477 -16.53 22.97 0.41
N LYS A 478 -16.87 24.10 1.05
CA LYS A 478 -15.88 25.06 1.57
C LYS A 478 -14.94 24.39 2.58
N LEU A 479 -15.48 23.66 3.55
CA LEU A 479 -14.67 22.95 4.53
C LEU A 479 -13.81 21.87 3.85
N PHE A 480 -14.38 21.12 2.89
CA PHE A 480 -13.64 20.09 2.17
C PHE A 480 -12.44 20.68 1.42
N ASP A 481 -12.63 21.79 0.70
CA ASP A 481 -11.55 22.47 -0.02
C ASP A 481 -10.52 23.02 0.96
N TYR A 482 -10.95 23.77 1.98
CA TYR A 482 -10.08 24.30 3.03
C TYR A 482 -9.22 23.20 3.67
N MET A 483 -9.79 22.05 4.02
CA MET A 483 -9.05 20.96 4.65
C MET A 483 -8.06 20.29 3.69
N ASN A 484 -8.34 20.26 2.38
CA ASN A 484 -7.34 19.78 1.42
C ASN A 484 -6.21 20.82 1.26
N ASP A 485 -6.58 22.09 1.08
CA ASP A 485 -5.64 23.19 0.85
C ASP A 485 -4.72 23.44 2.05
N THR A 486 -5.19 23.13 3.27
CA THR A 486 -4.41 23.26 4.51
C THR A 486 -3.76 21.95 4.97
N SER A 487 -3.68 20.94 4.10
CA SER A 487 -3.05 19.65 4.40
C SER A 487 -3.67 18.89 5.57
N GLN A 488 -4.99 18.98 5.73
CA GLN A 488 -5.80 18.27 6.73
C GLN A 488 -6.69 17.19 6.10
N ALA A 489 -6.36 16.73 4.90
CA ALA A 489 -7.21 15.79 4.19
C ALA A 489 -7.57 14.56 5.07
N LEU A 490 -6.59 13.97 5.77
CA LEU A 490 -6.83 12.80 6.62
C LEU A 490 -7.85 13.02 7.74
N ASP A 491 -8.08 14.27 8.16
CA ASP A 491 -9.03 14.64 9.20
C ASP A 491 -10.47 14.79 8.66
N ILE A 492 -10.67 14.81 7.33
CA ILE A 492 -11.99 14.92 6.71
C ILE A 492 -12.82 13.67 7.08
N PRO A 493 -14.02 13.83 7.68
CA PRO A 493 -14.88 12.71 8.03
C PRO A 493 -15.15 11.80 6.82
N GLY A 494 -14.97 10.49 6.98
CA GLY A 494 -15.07 9.54 5.86
C GLY A 494 -16.43 9.56 5.14
N TRP A 495 -17.52 9.82 5.87
CA TRP A 495 -18.85 9.98 5.27
C TRP A 495 -18.92 11.24 4.38
N MET A 496 -18.35 12.35 4.86
CA MET A 496 -18.35 13.65 4.19
C MET A 496 -17.48 13.58 2.93
N ARG A 497 -16.27 13.02 3.04
CA ARG A 497 -15.39 12.78 1.88
C ARG A 497 -16.09 11.97 0.80
N ALA A 498 -16.72 10.85 1.16
CA ALA A 498 -17.46 10.04 0.20
C ALA A 498 -18.61 10.84 -0.44
N ALA A 499 -19.38 11.57 0.37
CA ALA A 499 -20.50 12.36 -0.13
C ALA A 499 -20.07 13.49 -1.08
N VAL A 500 -19.06 14.28 -0.70
CA VAL A 500 -18.54 15.39 -1.52
C VAL A 500 -17.96 14.87 -2.83
N ASN A 501 -17.17 13.80 -2.80
CA ASN A 501 -16.57 13.22 -4.01
C ASN A 501 -17.64 12.68 -4.98
N GLU A 502 -18.66 11.97 -4.49
CA GLU A 502 -19.75 11.48 -5.35
C GLU A 502 -20.54 12.63 -5.97
N LEU A 503 -20.82 13.70 -5.22
CA LEU A 503 -21.57 14.85 -5.74
C LEU A 503 -20.73 15.70 -6.72
N ARG A 504 -19.42 15.80 -6.51
CA ARG A 504 -18.51 16.48 -7.46
C ARG A 504 -18.41 15.78 -8.82
N ARG A 505 -18.71 14.48 -8.89
CA ARG A 505 -18.76 13.72 -10.16
C ARG A 505 -20.04 13.97 -10.96
N LEU A 506 -21.05 14.62 -10.38
CA LEU A 506 -22.25 14.97 -11.14
C LEU A 506 -21.92 16.01 -12.21
N PRO A 507 -22.37 15.79 -13.46
CA PRO A 507 -22.11 16.71 -14.58
C PRO A 507 -22.87 18.04 -14.40
N ASP A 508 -24.06 18.00 -13.79
CA ASP A 508 -24.81 19.20 -13.45
C ASP A 508 -24.44 19.69 -12.05
N HIS A 509 -23.79 20.85 -12.00
CA HIS A 509 -23.35 21.49 -10.76
C HIS A 509 -24.51 22.01 -9.90
N SER A 510 -25.65 22.36 -10.52
CA SER A 510 -26.82 22.94 -9.83
C SER A 510 -27.56 21.91 -8.97
N ASP A 511 -27.45 20.63 -9.35
CA ASP A 511 -28.10 19.50 -8.67
C ASP A 511 -27.37 19.06 -7.38
N ARG A 512 -26.13 19.53 -7.14
CA ARG A 512 -25.31 19.11 -6.00
C ARG A 512 -25.93 19.48 -4.66
N ALA A 513 -26.45 20.71 -4.53
CA ALA A 513 -27.11 21.15 -3.29
C ALA A 513 -28.38 20.36 -2.99
N LYS A 514 -29.18 20.07 -4.02
CA LYS A 514 -30.39 19.26 -3.93
C LYS A 514 -30.08 17.85 -3.41
N TYR A 515 -29.09 17.17 -4.00
CA TYR A 515 -28.74 15.81 -3.60
C TYR A 515 -27.87 15.74 -2.34
N TRP A 516 -27.17 16.81 -1.97
CA TRP A 516 -26.54 16.95 -0.66
C TRP A 516 -27.59 16.85 0.45
N ASN A 517 -28.65 17.67 0.38
CA ASN A 517 -29.70 17.68 1.41
C ASN A 517 -30.41 16.33 1.53
N ALA A 518 -30.82 15.73 0.41
CA ALA A 518 -31.42 14.39 0.42
C ALA A 518 -30.45 13.31 0.93
N GLY A 519 -29.17 13.48 0.64
CA GLY A 519 -28.09 12.57 1.02
C GLY A 519 -27.80 12.59 2.51
N VAL A 520 -27.65 13.77 3.08
CA VAL A 520 -27.43 13.99 4.52
C VAL A 520 -28.59 13.42 5.33
N VAL A 521 -29.84 13.68 4.92
CA VAL A 521 -31.03 13.10 5.57
C VAL A 521 -31.01 11.57 5.47
N GLY A 522 -30.74 11.01 4.28
CA GLY A 522 -30.67 9.55 4.12
C GLY A 522 -29.56 8.90 4.94
N LEU A 523 -28.39 9.54 5.05
CA LEU A 523 -27.27 9.07 5.85
C LEU A 523 -27.55 9.22 7.35
N ALA A 524 -28.22 10.29 7.78
CA ALA A 524 -28.68 10.47 9.16
C ALA A 524 -29.71 9.39 9.55
N VAL A 525 -30.66 9.08 8.66
CA VAL A 525 -31.60 7.95 8.81
C VAL A 525 -30.86 6.62 8.96
N SER A 526 -29.87 6.38 8.09
CA SER A 526 -29.05 5.17 8.16
C SER A 526 -28.29 5.09 9.47
N GLN A 527 -27.69 6.21 9.90
CA GLN A 527 -26.96 6.31 11.16
C GLN A 527 -27.85 5.97 12.37
N VAL A 528 -29.01 6.62 12.52
CA VAL A 528 -29.88 6.38 13.70
C VAL A 528 -30.44 4.96 13.71
N LEU A 529 -30.74 4.38 12.55
CA LEU A 529 -31.16 2.98 12.44
C LEU A 529 -30.01 2.04 12.82
N ASP A 530 -28.80 2.27 12.31
CA ASP A 530 -27.62 1.43 12.57
C ASP A 530 -27.14 1.50 14.01
N GLU A 531 -27.32 2.65 14.66
CA GLU A 531 -27.06 2.83 16.07
C GLU A 531 -28.06 2.00 16.90
N ARG A 532 -29.33 1.94 16.50
CA ARG A 532 -30.40 1.29 17.26
C ARG A 532 -30.69 -0.17 16.86
N LEU A 533 -29.86 -0.76 15.99
CA LEU A 533 -30.03 -2.15 15.47
C LEU A 533 -30.10 -3.22 16.57
N SER A 534 -29.56 -2.96 17.76
CA SER A 534 -29.50 -3.89 18.89
C SER A 534 -30.48 -3.59 20.02
N GLU A 535 -31.29 -2.54 19.92
CA GLU A 535 -32.27 -2.21 20.97
C GLU A 535 -33.55 -3.03 20.79
N GLU A 536 -33.88 -3.78 21.84
CA GLU A 536 -35.10 -4.59 21.94
C GLU A 536 -36.33 -3.69 21.69
N THR A 537 -37.16 -4.11 20.72
CA THR A 537 -38.52 -3.67 20.38
C THR A 537 -39.07 -2.36 21.00
N GLY A 538 -39.55 -1.45 20.17
CA GLY A 538 -40.43 -0.33 20.59
C GLY A 538 -39.86 1.08 20.39
N VAL A 539 -38.71 1.24 19.74
CA VAL A 539 -38.18 2.58 19.39
C VAL A 539 -39.14 3.28 18.42
N LYS A 540 -39.74 4.38 18.87
CA LYS A 540 -40.60 5.24 18.05
C LYS A 540 -39.75 6.35 17.44
N TYR A 541 -39.05 6.04 16.35
CA TYR A 541 -38.18 7.00 15.65
C TYR A 541 -38.92 8.27 15.24
N ILE A 542 -40.21 8.17 14.92
CA ILE A 542 -41.04 9.33 14.60
C ILE A 542 -41.19 10.32 15.77
N ASP A 543 -41.24 9.81 17.01
CA ASP A 543 -41.39 10.62 18.22
C ASP A 543 -40.04 11.11 18.74
N GLU A 544 -39.00 10.28 18.65
CA GLU A 544 -37.64 10.61 19.10
C GLU A 544 -36.90 11.54 18.12
N TYR A 545 -37.17 11.40 16.82
CA TYR A 545 -36.53 12.18 15.76
C TYR A 545 -37.59 12.89 14.88
N PRO A 546 -38.40 13.79 15.45
CA PRO A 546 -39.49 14.44 14.72
C PRO A 546 -38.95 15.31 13.58
N ALA A 547 -37.86 16.05 13.82
CA ALA A 547 -37.22 16.87 12.80
C ALA A 547 -36.66 16.04 11.63
N LEU A 548 -36.04 14.89 11.93
CA LEU A 548 -35.52 13.99 10.90
C LEU A 548 -36.65 13.37 10.09
N SER A 549 -37.74 12.99 10.76
CA SER A 549 -38.94 12.46 10.14
C SER A 549 -39.53 13.48 9.16
N ASP A 550 -39.73 14.73 9.58
CA ASP A 550 -40.18 15.80 8.68
C ASP A 550 -39.26 16.00 7.48
N ALA A 551 -37.95 15.98 7.71
CA ALA A 551 -36.96 16.12 6.65
C ALA A 551 -37.03 14.99 5.62
N MET A 552 -37.27 13.74 6.04
CA MET A 552 -37.50 12.61 5.13
C MET A 552 -38.64 12.89 4.15
N GLN A 553 -39.72 13.52 4.64
CA GLN A 553 -40.88 13.87 3.82
C GLN A 553 -40.52 14.92 2.76
N VAL A 554 -39.80 15.96 3.18
CA VAL A 554 -39.38 17.07 2.32
C VAL A 554 -38.47 16.58 1.20
N VAL A 555 -37.48 15.75 1.52
CA VAL A 555 -36.44 15.36 0.54
C VAL A 555 -36.79 14.10 -0.27
N TYR A 556 -37.87 13.40 0.06
CA TYR A 556 -38.26 12.14 -0.59
C TYR A 556 -38.30 12.23 -2.12
N SER A 557 -38.92 13.28 -2.67
CA SER A 557 -39.05 13.46 -4.12
C SER A 557 -37.68 13.62 -4.79
N ALA A 558 -36.77 14.39 -4.18
CA ALA A 558 -35.41 14.57 -4.66
C ALA A 558 -34.59 13.27 -4.57
N ALA A 559 -34.69 12.53 -3.46
CA ALA A 559 -34.04 11.24 -3.29
C ALA A 559 -34.51 10.19 -4.32
N LYS A 560 -35.79 10.23 -4.69
CA LYS A 560 -36.38 9.36 -5.72
C LYS A 560 -35.96 9.76 -7.14
N SER A 561 -35.80 11.06 -7.40
CA SER A 561 -35.39 11.59 -8.71
C SER A 561 -33.88 11.61 -8.92
N ARG A 562 -33.08 10.98 -8.04
CA ARG A 562 -31.62 11.00 -8.14
C ARG A 562 -31.13 10.40 -9.48
N PRO A 563 -30.05 10.93 -10.07
CA PRO A 563 -29.49 10.40 -11.30
C PRO A 563 -28.83 9.04 -11.08
N SER A 564 -28.77 8.21 -12.12
CA SER A 564 -28.12 6.89 -12.08
C SER A 564 -26.61 6.97 -11.86
N SER A 565 -25.99 8.11 -12.22
CA SER A 565 -24.59 8.42 -11.96
C SER A 565 -24.27 8.65 -10.48
N LEU A 566 -25.26 8.95 -9.63
CA LEU A 566 -25.05 9.08 -8.19
C LEU A 566 -24.91 7.70 -7.55
N GLY A 567 -23.69 7.37 -7.13
CA GLY A 567 -23.30 6.06 -6.61
C GLY A 567 -23.09 6.01 -5.09
N GLY A 568 -22.49 4.91 -4.65
CA GLY A 568 -21.95 4.74 -3.30
C GLY A 568 -22.95 4.89 -2.16
N LYS A 569 -22.42 5.27 -0.99
CA LYS A 569 -23.17 5.36 0.27
C LYS A 569 -24.33 6.35 0.21
N LEU A 570 -24.22 7.44 -0.56
CA LEU A 570 -25.31 8.40 -0.73
C LEU A 570 -26.53 7.77 -1.39
N ARG A 571 -26.33 7.04 -2.48
CA ARG A 571 -27.40 6.32 -3.18
C ARG A 571 -28.07 5.30 -2.27
N ASP A 572 -27.27 4.52 -1.55
CA ASP A 572 -27.78 3.43 -0.71
C ASP A 572 -28.53 3.98 0.50
N ALA A 573 -28.05 5.07 1.10
CA ALA A 573 -28.72 5.77 2.18
C ALA A 573 -30.05 6.42 1.75
N MET A 574 -30.10 7.05 0.57
CA MET A 574 -31.35 7.57 0.00
C MET A 574 -32.36 6.45 -0.29
N LYS A 575 -31.90 5.27 -0.76
CA LYS A 575 -32.76 4.10 -0.95
C LYS A 575 -33.33 3.60 0.38
N ARG A 576 -32.49 3.46 1.39
CA ARG A 576 -32.88 3.03 2.75
C ARG A 576 -33.88 4.01 3.37
N MET A 577 -33.68 5.31 3.23
CA MET A 577 -34.69 6.29 3.65
C MET A 577 -36.04 6.05 2.96
N GLY A 578 -36.03 5.73 1.66
CA GLY A 578 -37.23 5.41 0.89
C GLY A 578 -37.96 4.12 1.31
N THR A 579 -37.31 3.21 2.05
CA THR A 579 -37.99 2.05 2.65
C THR A 579 -38.74 2.43 3.92
N HIS A 580 -38.34 3.52 4.57
CA HIS A 580 -38.94 3.99 5.83
C HIS A 580 -39.92 5.15 5.68
N TYR A 581 -39.95 5.83 4.54
CA TYR A 581 -40.97 6.81 4.20
C TYR A 581 -41.31 6.77 2.70
N GLN A 582 -42.61 6.76 2.39
CA GLN A 582 -43.10 6.96 1.03
C GLN A 582 -44.31 7.89 1.02
N LYS A 583 -44.38 8.79 0.02
CA LYS A 583 -45.45 9.80 -0.09
C LYS A 583 -46.88 9.22 -0.07
N LYS A 584 -47.08 8.00 -0.58
CA LYS A 584 -48.40 7.35 -0.64
C LYS A 584 -48.79 6.62 0.65
N THR A 585 -47.83 5.97 1.31
CA THR A 585 -48.08 5.06 2.43
C THR A 585 -47.66 5.65 3.78
N GLY A 586 -47.03 6.82 3.79
CA GLY A 586 -46.46 7.43 4.99
C GLY A 586 -45.20 6.71 5.47
N PHE A 587 -44.92 6.83 6.76
CA PHE A 587 -43.79 6.15 7.41
C PHE A 587 -43.98 4.63 7.44
N SER A 588 -42.90 3.87 7.55
CA SER A 588 -42.95 2.42 7.81
C SER A 588 -43.39 2.13 9.24
N ALA A 589 -43.93 0.93 9.48
CA ALA A 589 -44.29 0.49 10.83
C ALA A 589 -43.08 0.48 11.79
N VAL A 590 -41.89 0.12 11.28
CA VAL A 590 -40.63 0.18 12.02
C VAL A 590 -40.32 1.61 12.48
N TRP A 591 -40.50 2.60 11.59
CA TRP A 591 -40.21 4.00 11.91
C TRP A 591 -41.21 4.60 12.90
N ARG A 592 -42.48 4.16 12.86
CA ARG A 592 -43.50 4.57 13.83
C ARG A 592 -43.39 3.86 15.18
N GLY A 593 -42.56 2.82 15.28
CA GLY A 593 -42.49 1.94 16.44
C GLY A 593 -43.76 1.11 16.65
N ASP A 594 -44.59 0.93 15.61
CA ASP A 594 -45.80 0.10 15.63
C ASP A 594 -45.45 -1.40 15.61
N VAL A 595 -44.21 -1.72 15.25
CA VAL A 595 -43.71 -3.09 15.28
C VAL A 595 -43.12 -3.32 16.67
N GLN A 596 -43.91 -3.88 17.59
CA GLN A 596 -43.36 -4.86 18.53
C GLN A 596 -42.90 -6.00 17.64
N GLN A 597 -41.59 -6.18 17.42
CA GLN A 597 -41.17 -7.38 16.71
C GLN A 597 -41.45 -8.58 17.63
N SER A 598 -42.63 -9.19 17.49
CA SER A 598 -42.59 -10.63 17.25
C SER A 598 -41.72 -10.78 16.03
N VAL A 599 -40.52 -11.31 16.22
CA VAL A 599 -39.56 -11.60 15.17
C VAL A 599 -40.32 -12.37 14.08
N THR A 600 -40.74 -11.69 13.01
CA THR A 600 -40.72 -12.34 11.71
C THR A 600 -39.29 -12.18 11.31
N PRO A 601 -38.48 -13.24 11.35
CA PRO A 601 -37.14 -13.14 10.84
C PRO A 601 -37.28 -12.55 9.44
N LEU A 602 -36.47 -11.55 9.10
CA LEU A 602 -35.83 -11.67 7.79
C LEU A 602 -35.40 -13.14 7.75
N GLU A 603 -35.81 -13.90 6.73
CA GLU A 603 -35.10 -15.14 6.44
C GLU A 603 -33.66 -14.73 6.13
N ILE A 604 -32.90 -14.47 7.19
CA ILE A 604 -31.52 -14.81 7.32
C ILE A 604 -31.61 -16.30 7.08
N THR A 605 -31.41 -16.69 5.83
CA THR A 605 -31.20 -18.08 5.50
C THR A 605 -30.19 -18.61 6.51
N ALA A 606 -30.34 -19.85 6.96
CA ALA A 606 -29.39 -20.40 7.94
C ALA A 606 -27.92 -20.19 7.49
N ASP A 607 -27.70 -20.12 6.16
CA ASP A 607 -26.46 -19.67 5.54
C ASP A 607 -26.00 -18.26 5.94
N SER A 608 -26.87 -17.25 5.82
CA SER A 608 -26.56 -15.87 6.21
C SER A 608 -26.31 -15.73 7.71
N GLY A 609 -26.97 -16.56 8.52
CA GLY A 609 -26.79 -16.59 9.98
C GLY A 609 -25.43 -17.19 10.34
N PHE A 610 -25.06 -18.26 9.65
CA PHE A 610 -23.76 -18.90 9.82
C PHE A 610 -22.61 -18.02 9.37
N GLU A 611 -22.74 -17.28 8.25
CA GLU A 611 -21.74 -16.31 7.82
C GLU A 611 -21.62 -15.13 8.81
N GLY A 612 -22.73 -14.68 9.39
CA GLY A 612 -22.71 -13.70 10.48
C GLY A 612 -21.95 -14.19 11.72
N LEU A 613 -22.13 -15.46 12.09
CA LEU A 613 -21.41 -16.09 13.20
C LEU A 613 -19.90 -16.18 12.93
N ARG A 614 -19.49 -16.62 11.74
CA ARG A 614 -18.08 -16.66 11.32
C ARG A 614 -17.45 -15.27 11.32
N TYR A 615 -18.17 -14.26 10.83
CA TYR A 615 -17.74 -12.87 10.84
C TYR A 615 -17.52 -12.35 12.27
N LYS A 616 -18.45 -12.66 13.18
CA LYS A 616 -18.35 -12.31 14.61
C LYS A 616 -17.15 -12.98 15.28
N ASN A 617 -16.91 -14.25 14.99
CA ASN A 617 -15.84 -15.05 15.59
C ASN A 617 -14.47 -14.83 14.93
N ARG A 618 -14.42 -14.10 13.80
CA ARG A 618 -13.23 -13.88 12.97
C ARG A 618 -12.49 -15.18 12.63
N SER A 619 -13.24 -16.25 12.43
CA SER A 619 -12.74 -17.59 12.15
C SER A 619 -13.61 -18.24 11.09
N ILE A 620 -13.00 -19.09 10.26
CA ILE A 620 -13.78 -19.93 9.35
C ILE A 620 -14.57 -21.01 10.12
N TRP A 621 -14.14 -21.32 11.34
CA TRP A 621 -14.75 -22.30 12.23
C TRP A 621 -15.79 -21.67 13.16
N ALA A 622 -16.92 -22.34 13.31
CA ALA A 622 -17.95 -22.07 14.31
C ALA A 622 -18.15 -23.29 15.22
N SER A 623 -18.67 -23.11 16.43
CA SER A 623 -18.96 -24.28 17.27
C SER A 623 -20.13 -25.08 16.68
N VAL A 624 -20.15 -26.40 16.88
CA VAL A 624 -21.26 -27.26 16.40
C VAL A 624 -22.57 -26.90 17.10
N ASP A 625 -22.52 -26.46 18.36
CA ASP A 625 -23.71 -26.07 19.11
C ASP A 625 -24.32 -24.77 18.56
N ASP A 626 -23.51 -23.74 18.30
CA ASP A 626 -23.98 -22.50 17.65
C ASP A 626 -24.51 -22.79 16.24
N ALA A 627 -23.88 -23.72 15.51
CA ALA A 627 -24.36 -24.14 14.19
C ALA A 627 -25.71 -24.86 14.28
N LYS A 628 -25.95 -25.68 15.31
CA LYS A 628 -27.25 -26.31 15.56
C LYS A 628 -28.32 -25.31 15.99
N GLU A 629 -27.96 -24.24 16.69
CA GLU A 629 -28.90 -23.14 16.95
C GLU A 629 -29.33 -22.43 15.66
N ILE A 630 -28.44 -22.35 14.66
CA ILE A 630 -28.70 -21.71 13.37
C ILE A 630 -29.43 -22.64 12.38
N PHE A 631 -28.98 -23.89 12.23
CA PHE A 631 -29.48 -24.85 11.25
C PHE A 631 -30.54 -25.83 11.82
N GLY A 632 -30.79 -25.80 13.13
CA GLY A 632 -31.71 -26.69 13.84
C GLY A 632 -31.00 -27.87 14.54
N HIS A 633 -31.67 -28.46 15.53
CA HIS A 633 -31.10 -29.55 16.34
C HIS A 633 -30.77 -30.83 15.55
N ASP A 634 -31.41 -31.04 14.40
CA ASP A 634 -31.16 -32.17 13.49
C ASP A 634 -29.93 -31.95 12.59
N PHE A 635 -29.28 -30.78 12.67
CA PHE A 635 -28.06 -30.48 11.91
C PHE A 635 -26.92 -31.43 12.30
N ASN A 636 -26.55 -32.30 11.36
CA ASN A 636 -25.54 -33.33 11.55
C ASN A 636 -24.36 -33.17 10.57
N PRO A 637 -23.34 -32.37 10.91
CA PRO A 637 -22.18 -32.14 10.05
C PRO A 637 -21.28 -33.37 9.90
N ILE A 638 -21.45 -34.40 10.75
CA ILE A 638 -20.72 -35.66 10.65
C ILE A 638 -21.20 -36.47 9.46
N GLU A 639 -22.48 -36.40 9.10
CA GLU A 639 -23.04 -37.14 7.97
C GLU A 639 -23.10 -36.30 6.68
N ASP A 640 -23.17 -34.97 6.79
CA ASP A 640 -23.26 -34.05 5.66
C ASP A 640 -21.88 -33.68 5.07
N ASN A 641 -21.66 -33.98 3.80
CA ASN A 641 -20.39 -33.71 3.09
C ASN A 641 -20.16 -32.23 2.76
N ASN A 642 -21.17 -31.37 2.86
CA ASN A 642 -21.00 -29.93 2.69
C ASN A 642 -20.30 -29.27 3.89
N TRP A 643 -20.11 -30.03 4.98
CA TRP A 643 -19.56 -29.56 6.24
C TRP A 643 -18.32 -30.36 6.64
N CYS A 644 -17.32 -29.64 7.13
CA CYS A 644 -16.11 -30.21 7.71
C CYS A 644 -16.10 -29.96 9.22
N ILE A 645 -15.58 -30.93 9.97
CA ILE A 645 -15.43 -30.86 11.42
C ILE A 645 -13.96 -30.81 11.83
N SER A 646 -13.71 -30.26 13.01
CA SER A 646 -12.41 -30.26 13.66
C SER A 646 -12.04 -31.64 14.25
N PRO A 647 -10.77 -31.89 14.60
CA PRO A 647 -10.31 -33.18 15.14
C PRO A 647 -10.97 -33.59 16.47
N ASP A 648 -11.41 -32.61 17.24
CA ASP A 648 -12.13 -32.79 18.50
C ASP A 648 -13.67 -32.82 18.31
N GLY A 649 -14.15 -32.64 17.07
CA GLY A 649 -15.56 -32.65 16.71
C GLY A 649 -16.39 -31.48 17.23
N ARG A 650 -15.77 -30.48 17.87
CA ARG A 650 -16.47 -29.36 18.51
C ARG A 650 -16.77 -28.20 17.57
N TYR A 651 -16.06 -28.13 16.46
CA TYR A 651 -16.19 -27.05 15.50
C TYR A 651 -16.55 -27.56 14.11
N VAL A 652 -17.25 -26.71 13.37
CA VAL A 652 -17.73 -26.96 12.02
C VAL A 652 -17.44 -25.76 11.12
N THR A 653 -17.17 -26.03 9.85
CA THR A 653 -16.98 -25.05 8.78
C THR A 653 -17.51 -25.62 7.47
N ARG A 654 -17.80 -24.78 6.48
CA ARG A 654 -18.15 -25.27 5.15
C ARG A 654 -16.96 -25.93 4.47
N ALA A 655 -17.26 -26.96 3.67
CA ALA A 655 -16.29 -27.65 2.83
C ALA A 655 -15.50 -26.69 1.93
N ASP A 656 -16.20 -25.78 1.25
CA ASP A 656 -15.59 -24.85 0.28
C ASP A 656 -14.64 -23.83 0.93
N ASP A 657 -14.81 -23.55 2.23
CA ASP A 657 -13.91 -22.69 3.00
C ASP A 657 -12.70 -23.45 3.54
N TYR A 658 -12.88 -24.73 3.86
CA TYR A 658 -11.86 -25.57 4.47
C TYR A 658 -10.90 -26.21 3.45
N TYR A 659 -11.43 -26.59 2.28
CA TYR A 659 -10.67 -27.16 1.17
C TYR A 659 -10.04 -26.07 0.29
N THR A 660 -9.28 -25.17 0.90
CA THR A 660 -8.60 -24.07 0.23
C THR A 660 -7.08 -24.16 0.41
N GLY A 661 -6.32 -23.65 -0.57
CA GLY A 661 -4.85 -23.61 -0.52
C GLY A 661 -4.15 -24.79 -1.21
N ASN A 662 -2.90 -25.05 -0.83
CA ASN A 662 -2.06 -26.08 -1.45
C ASN A 662 -2.46 -27.49 -0.97
N TYR A 663 -2.71 -28.42 -1.90
CA TYR A 663 -3.18 -29.77 -1.57
C TYR A 663 -2.17 -30.61 -0.78
N ALA A 664 -0.86 -30.45 -1.00
CA ALA A 664 0.16 -31.17 -0.23
C ALA A 664 0.22 -30.68 1.24
N ASP A 665 0.02 -29.39 1.46
CA ASP A 665 -0.07 -28.82 2.81
C ASP A 665 -1.35 -29.26 3.51
N PHE A 666 -2.46 -29.31 2.76
CA PHE A 666 -3.73 -29.87 3.22
C PHE A 666 -3.60 -31.33 3.66
N LEU A 667 -2.94 -32.18 2.85
CA LEU A 667 -2.72 -33.59 3.19
C LEU A 667 -1.93 -33.75 4.48
N ARG A 668 -0.81 -33.01 4.65
CA ARG A 668 -0.01 -33.04 5.88
C ARG A 668 -0.82 -32.63 7.11
N ARG A 669 -1.63 -31.58 6.98
CA ARG A 669 -2.53 -31.12 8.05
C ARG A 669 -3.59 -32.17 8.37
N SER A 670 -4.29 -32.67 7.35
CA SER A 670 -5.37 -33.65 7.49
C SER A 670 -4.88 -34.97 8.11
N ASP A 671 -3.68 -35.44 7.75
CA ASP A 671 -3.09 -36.65 8.36
C ASP A 671 -2.78 -36.46 9.84
N ALA A 672 -2.27 -35.28 10.23
CA ALA A 672 -2.06 -34.95 11.63
C ALA A 672 -3.38 -34.84 12.41
N GLU A 673 -4.41 -34.25 11.80
CA GLU A 673 -5.76 -34.12 12.36
C GLU A 673 -6.45 -35.48 12.56
N ILE A 674 -6.34 -36.40 11.59
CA ILE A 674 -6.85 -37.78 11.70
C ILE A 674 -6.15 -38.54 12.82
N ALA A 675 -4.83 -38.37 12.95
CA ALA A 675 -4.05 -39.02 14.01
C ALA A 675 -4.40 -38.51 15.42
N GLN A 676 -4.87 -37.26 15.55
CA GLN A 676 -5.28 -36.65 16.81
C GLN A 676 -6.71 -37.02 17.23
N ALA A 677 -7.56 -37.50 16.31
CA ALA A 677 -8.93 -37.88 16.62
C ALA A 677 -8.98 -39.11 17.53
N THR A 678 -9.58 -38.96 18.72
CA THR A 678 -9.74 -40.04 19.72
C THR A 678 -11.06 -40.79 19.60
N ASP A 679 -12.03 -40.24 18.85
CA ASP A 679 -13.34 -40.82 18.59
C ASP A 679 -13.38 -41.43 17.18
N ASP A 680 -13.84 -42.68 17.07
CA ASP A 680 -13.83 -43.44 15.81
C ASP A 680 -14.80 -42.87 14.77
N THR A 681 -15.89 -42.22 15.19
CA THR A 681 -16.87 -41.61 14.29
C THR A 681 -16.33 -40.31 13.70
N ILE A 682 -15.69 -39.48 14.51
CA ILE A 682 -14.98 -38.28 14.08
C ILE A 682 -13.82 -38.67 13.15
N ARG A 683 -13.02 -39.67 13.52
CA ARG A 683 -11.92 -40.17 12.68
C ARG A 683 -12.42 -40.62 11.30
N ALA A 684 -13.53 -41.35 11.25
CA ALA A 684 -14.15 -41.76 9.99
C ALA A 684 -14.65 -40.57 9.15
N LYS A 685 -15.17 -39.50 9.77
CA LYS A 685 -15.54 -38.26 9.06
C LYS A 685 -14.31 -37.52 8.54
N LEU A 686 -13.23 -37.39 9.31
CA LEU A 686 -12.00 -36.74 8.85
C LEU A 686 -11.36 -37.49 7.67
N LEU A 687 -11.40 -38.82 7.68
CA LEU A 687 -10.99 -39.65 6.54
C LEU A 687 -11.84 -39.37 5.29
N ARG A 688 -13.17 -39.25 5.45
CA ARG A 688 -14.07 -38.85 4.35
C ARG A 688 -13.79 -37.43 3.86
N GLN A 689 -13.47 -36.48 4.75
CA GLN A 689 -13.09 -35.12 4.37
C GLN A 689 -11.81 -35.10 3.54
N LYS A 690 -10.82 -35.94 3.89
CA LYS A 690 -9.59 -36.10 3.13
C LYS A 690 -9.86 -36.61 1.71
N LEU A 691 -10.74 -37.62 1.57
CA LEU A 691 -11.13 -38.18 0.28
C LEU A 691 -12.00 -37.21 -0.56
N ASP A 692 -12.89 -36.46 0.08
CA ASP A 692 -13.73 -35.46 -0.60
C ASP A 692 -12.88 -34.32 -1.17
N ALA A 693 -11.88 -33.85 -0.42
CA ALA A 693 -10.91 -32.86 -0.90
C ALA A 693 -10.19 -33.32 -2.17
N GLU A 694 -9.82 -34.61 -2.26
CA GLU A 694 -9.19 -35.20 -3.45
C GLU A 694 -10.11 -35.15 -4.67
N SER A 695 -11.41 -35.39 -4.46
CA SER A 695 -12.41 -35.39 -5.54
C SER A 695 -12.70 -33.99 -6.10
N ARG A 696 -12.46 -32.95 -5.30
CA ARG A 696 -12.68 -31.53 -5.63
C ARG A 696 -11.47 -30.85 -6.28
N LEU A 697 -10.38 -31.57 -6.48
CA LEU A 697 -9.23 -31.07 -7.21
C LEU A 697 -9.64 -30.76 -8.65
N ASP A 698 -9.34 -29.54 -9.09
CA ASP A 698 -9.45 -29.18 -10.50
C ASP A 698 -8.36 -29.95 -11.26
N LYS A 699 -8.73 -31.13 -11.75
CA LYS A 699 -7.83 -32.00 -12.51
C LYS A 699 -7.68 -31.37 -13.89
N ILE A 700 -6.53 -30.76 -14.12
CA ILE A 700 -6.16 -30.22 -15.43
C ILE A 700 -6.38 -31.32 -16.49
N ASP A 701 -7.32 -31.07 -17.41
CA ASP A 701 -7.54 -31.94 -18.56
C ASP A 701 -6.37 -31.79 -19.51
N VAL A 702 -5.34 -32.61 -19.29
CA VAL A 702 -4.11 -32.64 -20.08
C VAL A 702 -4.36 -32.86 -21.57
N SER A 703 -5.52 -33.39 -21.96
CA SER A 703 -5.89 -33.56 -23.37
C SER A 703 -6.27 -32.25 -24.07
N LYS A 704 -6.68 -31.22 -23.32
CA LYS A 704 -7.04 -29.89 -23.83
C LYS A 704 -5.91 -28.88 -23.77
N LEU A 705 -4.78 -29.24 -23.15
CA LEU A 705 -3.60 -28.37 -23.11
C LEU A 705 -2.99 -28.23 -24.51
N ASN A 706 -2.61 -27.00 -24.85
CA ASN A 706 -1.77 -26.72 -26.02
C ASN A 706 -0.33 -26.72 -25.56
N PHE A 707 0.48 -27.58 -26.18
CA PHE A 707 1.90 -27.69 -25.89
C PHE A 707 2.72 -26.94 -26.95
N ASN A 708 3.77 -26.30 -26.49
CA ASN A 708 4.82 -25.67 -27.27
C ASN A 708 6.18 -26.04 -26.65
N LEU A 709 7.29 -25.72 -27.30
CA LEU A 709 8.63 -26.12 -26.84
C LEU A 709 9.03 -25.50 -25.49
N PHE A 710 8.29 -24.50 -24.98
CA PHE A 710 8.47 -23.91 -23.64
C PHE A 710 7.51 -24.47 -22.59
N SER A 711 6.63 -25.41 -22.96
CA SER A 711 5.63 -25.95 -22.03
C SER A 711 6.34 -26.58 -20.82
N PRO A 712 6.10 -26.07 -19.60
CA PRO A 712 6.89 -26.45 -18.43
C PRO A 712 6.60 -27.88 -17.96
N TYR A 713 5.53 -28.48 -18.46
CA TYR A 713 5.06 -29.83 -18.10
C TYR A 713 5.59 -30.94 -19.02
N VAL A 714 6.42 -30.63 -20.00
CA VAL A 714 7.12 -31.61 -20.83
C VAL A 714 8.61 -31.53 -20.52
N SER A 715 9.21 -32.67 -20.20
CA SER A 715 10.61 -32.73 -19.78
C SER A 715 11.55 -32.24 -20.87
N CYS A 716 12.75 -31.80 -20.48
CA CYS A 716 13.77 -31.41 -21.46
C CYS A 716 14.19 -32.61 -22.31
N GLU A 717 14.16 -33.81 -21.73
CA GLU A 717 14.47 -35.08 -22.37
C GLU A 717 13.47 -35.38 -23.51
N GLU A 718 12.17 -35.26 -23.27
CA GLU A 718 11.12 -35.45 -24.29
C GLU A 718 11.15 -34.36 -25.37
N LYS A 719 11.40 -33.10 -24.97
CA LYS A 719 11.61 -31.99 -25.92
C LYS A 719 12.81 -32.24 -26.82
N ALA A 720 13.93 -32.71 -26.26
CA ALA A 720 15.12 -33.05 -27.03
C ALA A 720 14.85 -34.24 -27.95
N GLU A 721 14.08 -35.24 -27.52
CA GLU A 721 13.67 -36.36 -28.38
C GLU A 721 12.85 -35.90 -29.58
N PHE A 722 11.82 -35.07 -29.34
CA PHE A 722 11.05 -34.47 -30.43
C PHE A 722 11.94 -33.69 -31.39
N LEU A 723 12.77 -32.79 -30.87
CA LEU A 723 13.64 -31.97 -31.72
C LEU A 723 14.64 -32.83 -32.50
N ARG A 724 15.18 -33.91 -31.92
CA ARG A 724 16.04 -34.85 -32.65
C ARG A 724 15.35 -35.49 -33.83
N ARG A 725 14.08 -35.85 -33.65
CA ARG A 725 13.30 -36.61 -34.63
C ARG A 725 12.67 -35.73 -35.72
N PHE A 726 12.27 -34.51 -35.38
CA PHE A 726 11.46 -33.65 -36.25
C PHE A 726 12.12 -32.33 -36.64
N VAL A 727 13.21 -31.92 -35.96
CA VAL A 727 13.92 -30.66 -36.23
C VAL A 727 15.36 -30.90 -36.67
N HIS A 728 16.21 -31.46 -35.81
CA HIS A 728 17.59 -31.83 -36.16
C HIS A 728 18.22 -32.82 -35.15
N PRO A 729 18.99 -33.84 -35.58
CA PRO A 729 19.59 -34.86 -34.70
C PRO A 729 20.55 -34.32 -33.62
N SER A 730 21.08 -33.11 -33.78
CA SER A 730 21.96 -32.48 -32.79
C SER A 730 21.25 -31.94 -31.56
N ALA A 731 19.91 -32.05 -31.49
CA ALA A 731 19.17 -31.59 -30.32
C ALA A 731 19.54 -32.40 -29.06
N ALA A 732 19.87 -31.69 -27.98
CA ALA A 732 20.32 -32.28 -26.74
C ALA A 732 19.82 -31.52 -25.52
N VAL A 733 19.72 -32.22 -24.39
CA VAL A 733 19.53 -31.59 -23.09
C VAL A 733 20.87 -31.04 -22.66
N VAL A 734 20.92 -29.73 -22.41
CA VAL A 734 22.11 -29.02 -21.94
C VAL A 734 21.86 -28.56 -20.52
N PHE A 735 22.85 -28.75 -19.66
CA PHE A 735 22.79 -28.32 -18.27
C PHE A 735 23.43 -26.93 -18.15
N ASP A 736 22.68 -25.95 -17.63
CA ASP A 736 23.24 -24.65 -17.30
C ASP A 736 23.85 -24.71 -15.89
N GLU A 737 25.18 -24.79 -15.84
CA GLU A 737 25.95 -24.89 -14.59
C GLU A 737 25.76 -23.69 -13.64
N LYS A 738 25.26 -22.54 -14.13
CA LYS A 738 25.10 -21.31 -13.32
C LYS A 738 23.74 -21.25 -12.63
N THR A 739 22.72 -21.74 -13.32
CA THR A 739 21.33 -21.68 -12.84
C THR A 739 20.88 -23.03 -12.27
N GLY A 740 21.60 -24.11 -12.55
CA GLY A 740 21.26 -25.48 -12.14
C GLY A 740 20.09 -26.08 -12.95
N HIS A 741 19.62 -25.37 -13.98
CA HIS A 741 18.48 -25.78 -14.79
C HIS A 741 18.91 -26.55 -16.04
N LYS A 742 18.14 -27.60 -16.37
CA LYS A 742 18.22 -28.29 -17.66
C LYS A 742 17.46 -27.47 -18.71
N ASN A 743 18.06 -27.33 -19.88
CA ASN A 743 17.46 -26.72 -21.07
C ASN A 743 17.62 -27.66 -22.27
N VAL A 744 16.96 -27.33 -23.37
CA VAL A 744 17.15 -28.04 -24.65
C VAL A 744 17.78 -27.09 -25.64
N ASP A 745 18.77 -27.60 -26.36
CA ASP A 745 19.53 -26.84 -27.33
C ASP A 745 19.67 -27.61 -28.65
N ILE A 746 19.95 -26.88 -29.71
CA ILE A 746 20.36 -27.41 -31.01
C ILE A 746 21.70 -26.77 -31.34
N ASP A 747 22.77 -27.54 -31.23
CA ASP A 747 24.12 -27.08 -31.56
C ASP A 747 24.69 -27.95 -32.68
N ILE A 748 24.66 -27.44 -33.90
CA ILE A 748 25.28 -28.07 -35.08
C ILE A 748 26.72 -27.57 -35.17
N PRO A 749 27.73 -28.41 -34.89
CA PRO A 749 29.12 -27.99 -34.88
C PRO A 749 29.66 -27.91 -36.32
N GLY A 750 30.41 -26.85 -36.62
CA GLY A 750 31.11 -26.74 -37.90
C GLY A 750 31.45 -25.30 -38.28
N SER A 751 32.54 -25.12 -39.02
CA SER A 751 32.98 -23.80 -39.52
C SER A 751 32.41 -23.43 -40.90
N LYS A 752 31.73 -24.37 -41.58
CA LYS A 752 31.09 -24.19 -42.89
C LYS A 752 29.64 -24.68 -42.87
N LEU A 753 28.82 -24.06 -42.02
CA LEU A 753 27.38 -24.35 -41.95
C LEU A 753 26.65 -23.71 -43.12
N SER A 754 25.68 -24.43 -43.69
CA SER A 754 24.68 -23.86 -44.58
C SER A 754 23.79 -22.86 -43.85
N ASP A 755 23.12 -21.98 -44.59
CA ASP A 755 22.19 -21.02 -43.99
C ASP A 755 21.05 -21.68 -43.23
N ASN A 756 20.60 -22.85 -43.69
CA ASN A 756 19.60 -23.62 -42.98
C ASN A 756 20.12 -24.15 -41.63
N GLU A 757 21.36 -24.65 -41.58
CA GLU A 757 21.99 -25.12 -40.33
C GLU A 757 22.27 -23.97 -39.36
N LYS A 758 22.70 -22.80 -39.86
CA LYS A 758 22.83 -21.59 -39.05
C LYS A 758 21.49 -21.20 -38.45
N LEU A 759 20.41 -21.22 -39.23
CA LEU A 759 19.06 -20.95 -38.73
C LEU A 759 18.55 -22.03 -37.75
N LEU A 760 18.96 -23.29 -37.89
CA LEU A 760 18.67 -24.35 -36.91
C LEU A 760 19.38 -24.09 -35.57
N ASN A 761 20.63 -23.63 -35.58
CA ASN A 761 21.31 -23.19 -34.35
C ASN A 761 20.59 -21.99 -33.69
N ARG A 762 20.02 -21.09 -34.49
CA ARG A 762 19.18 -19.99 -33.95
C ARG A 762 17.89 -20.48 -33.29
N ILE A 763 17.38 -21.68 -33.62
CA ILE A 763 16.27 -22.29 -32.89
C ILE A 763 16.73 -22.74 -31.49
N GLY A 764 17.96 -23.26 -31.36
CA GLY A 764 18.58 -23.51 -30.04
C GLY A 764 18.64 -22.26 -29.17
N ASP A 765 19.08 -21.13 -29.74
CA ASP A 765 19.09 -19.85 -29.04
C ASP A 765 17.70 -19.32 -28.68
N TYR A 766 16.71 -19.58 -29.54
CA TYR A 766 15.31 -19.28 -29.23
C TYR A 766 14.83 -20.11 -28.04
N LEU A 767 15.15 -21.41 -27.97
CA LEU A 767 14.78 -22.29 -26.86
C LEU A 767 15.41 -21.87 -25.52
N LYS A 768 16.58 -21.21 -25.56
CA LYS A 768 17.22 -20.63 -24.37
C LYS A 768 16.62 -19.30 -23.94
N ASN A 769 16.32 -18.42 -24.90
CA ASN A 769 16.09 -16.99 -24.62
C ASN A 769 14.65 -16.52 -24.91
N GLY A 770 13.77 -17.40 -25.43
CA GLY A 770 12.39 -17.08 -25.81
C GLY A 770 12.25 -16.09 -26.98
N THR A 771 13.36 -15.64 -27.57
CA THR A 771 13.40 -14.53 -28.54
C THR A 771 13.87 -15.01 -29.91
N ILE A 772 13.14 -14.65 -30.96
CA ILE A 772 13.53 -14.97 -32.35
C ILE A 772 14.45 -13.88 -32.88
N THR A 773 15.74 -14.18 -32.98
CA THR A 773 16.77 -13.25 -33.48
C THR A 773 17.83 -14.01 -34.29
N LEU A 774 18.46 -13.33 -35.26
CA LEU A 774 19.57 -13.88 -36.05
C LEU A 774 20.92 -13.80 -35.32
N GLY A 775 21.04 -12.99 -34.26
CA GLY A 775 22.25 -12.88 -33.43
C GLY A 775 23.54 -12.63 -34.22
N GLY A 776 23.47 -11.88 -35.32
CA GLY A 776 24.62 -11.59 -36.18
C GLY A 776 25.06 -12.73 -37.10
N ALA A 777 24.25 -13.79 -37.27
CA ALA A 777 24.53 -14.86 -38.22
C ALA A 777 24.65 -14.31 -39.65
N LYS A 778 25.80 -14.56 -40.30
CA LYS A 778 26.01 -14.18 -41.70
C LYS A 778 25.33 -15.21 -42.60
N LEU A 779 24.31 -14.78 -43.33
CA LEU A 779 23.51 -15.61 -44.24
C LEU A 779 23.58 -15.03 -45.65
N ASP A 780 23.47 -15.88 -46.66
CA ASP A 780 23.41 -15.51 -48.08
C ASP A 780 21.97 -15.11 -48.48
N MET A 781 21.25 -14.43 -47.58
CA MET A 781 19.91 -13.87 -47.77
C MET A 781 19.70 -12.65 -46.87
N SER A 782 18.68 -11.85 -47.16
CA SER A 782 18.36 -10.68 -46.33
C SER A 782 17.89 -11.06 -44.91
N ASP A 783 18.18 -10.22 -43.93
CA ASP A 783 17.76 -10.44 -42.53
C ASP A 783 16.24 -10.60 -42.38
N ALA A 784 15.45 -9.83 -43.14
CA ALA A 784 14.00 -9.95 -43.15
C ALA A 784 13.53 -11.32 -43.66
N GLN A 785 14.16 -11.84 -44.71
CA GLN A 785 13.87 -13.15 -45.26
C GLN A 785 14.31 -14.27 -44.31
N ALA A 786 15.49 -14.15 -43.71
CA ALA A 786 16.02 -15.09 -42.72
C ALA A 786 15.13 -15.17 -41.46
N LEU A 787 14.69 -14.02 -40.93
CA LEU A 787 13.77 -13.95 -39.79
C LEU A 787 12.39 -14.56 -40.12
N SER A 788 11.87 -14.33 -41.32
CA SER A 788 10.63 -14.95 -41.80
C SER A 788 10.75 -16.48 -41.84
N ILE A 789 11.86 -17.01 -42.37
CA ILE A 789 12.12 -18.46 -42.42
C ILE A 789 12.28 -19.03 -41.00
N LEU A 790 13.03 -18.34 -40.12
CA LEU A 790 13.23 -18.76 -38.73
C LEU A 790 11.90 -18.80 -37.96
N ARG A 791 11.06 -17.75 -38.08
CA ARG A 791 9.73 -17.70 -37.49
C ARG A 791 8.86 -18.86 -37.96
N ARG A 792 8.85 -19.13 -39.27
CA ARG A 792 8.10 -20.26 -39.83
C ARG A 792 8.56 -21.59 -39.25
N LYS A 793 9.87 -21.82 -39.14
CA LYS A 793 10.42 -23.05 -38.54
C LYS A 793 10.02 -23.20 -37.08
N VAL A 794 10.06 -22.13 -36.28
CA VAL A 794 9.63 -22.12 -34.88
C VAL A 794 8.13 -22.44 -34.75
N VAL A 795 7.29 -21.80 -35.58
CA VAL A 795 5.84 -22.05 -35.59
C VAL A 795 5.55 -23.50 -35.96
N THR A 796 6.14 -24.00 -37.05
CA THR A 796 5.97 -25.40 -37.47
C THR A 796 6.45 -26.38 -36.42
N ALA A 797 7.60 -26.12 -35.77
CA ALA A 797 8.11 -26.97 -34.70
C ALA A 797 7.18 -26.99 -33.48
N ASN A 798 6.59 -25.85 -33.09
CA ASN A 798 5.61 -25.80 -32.00
C ASN A 798 4.28 -26.50 -32.35
N GLU A 799 3.79 -26.37 -33.59
CA GLU A 799 2.59 -27.06 -34.06
C GLU A 799 2.79 -28.59 -34.08
N GLN A 800 3.93 -29.04 -34.61
CA GLN A 800 4.30 -30.45 -34.62
C GLN A 800 4.54 -30.98 -33.21
N PHE A 801 5.15 -30.19 -32.33
CA PHE A 801 5.37 -30.56 -30.93
C PHE A 801 4.04 -30.76 -30.20
N ASN A 802 3.07 -29.87 -30.41
CA ASN A 802 1.73 -30.02 -29.85
C ASN A 802 1.08 -31.35 -30.27
N GLY A 803 1.15 -31.69 -31.55
CA GLY A 803 0.64 -32.96 -32.08
C GLY A 803 1.40 -34.17 -31.53
N TRP A 804 2.73 -34.08 -31.44
CA TRP A 804 3.60 -35.16 -30.97
C TRP A 804 3.39 -35.46 -29.48
N VAL A 805 3.33 -34.45 -28.62
CA VAL A 805 3.06 -34.63 -27.18
C VAL A 805 1.69 -35.26 -26.96
N ARG A 806 0.67 -34.87 -27.75
CA ARG A 806 -0.67 -35.47 -27.67
C ARG A 806 -0.71 -36.91 -28.16
N GLY A 807 0.18 -37.30 -29.07
CA GLY A 807 0.25 -38.65 -29.65
C GLY A 807 1.07 -39.66 -28.86
N ASN A 808 1.97 -39.21 -27.97
CA ASN A 808 2.85 -40.07 -27.15
C ASN A 808 2.39 -40.17 -25.68
N LYS A 809 1.07 -40.21 -25.44
CA LYS A 809 0.50 -40.36 -24.10
C LYS A 809 0.94 -41.63 -23.39
#